data_AF-A0A316YP57-F1
#
_entry.id   AF-A0A316YP57-F1
#
_cell.length_a   1.000
_cell.length_b   1.000
_cell.length_c   1.000
_cell.angle_alpha   90.00
_cell.angle_beta   90.00
_cell.angle_gamma   90.00
#
_symmetry.space_group_name_H-M   'P 1'
#
loop_
_entity.id
_entity.type
_entity.pdbx_description
1 polymer ?
#
loop_
_entity_poly.entity_id
_entity_poly.type
_entity_poly.pdbx_seq_one_letter_code
_entity_poly.pdbx_strand_id
1 'polypeptide(L)'
;MRATHLFLVGLSTLIFAVHAAVREYDLTFGTDWLAPDGYWRKVYTINGQSPGPALECDEGDTLRIHVHNHLPFSATIHFHGLEHKARPWMDGVPGVTQHPILPQDNFTYEFKVIDYGAYWYHTHVGDTFEDGIRGPIFIRPRDSRPRPWRLISGDINEQRSMEEAFRKPYHALLFTWRHEDMNNVLIREQKTGTNPVCIDSVLLNGQGRVICPSQTVIANEAGDQQAMGDVDVKGCMARPTYAFVNKSSDLNPVTCSNTTSSYPVITASRHASSDGGWAAINLVNAGGLASHTFSIDGHDLYVVAADGEFVVPQQVQAVDLIVGTRYTVLVRLDQPVGNYTIRLPLFRFAPQLISGFAVFNVDRSRPGQAIQGLSQQISLGSVKAQGLPILPPANGLLASVGIEDPLGSNFQSRPSTNESEPLLALLGSVKATSVTNGVEVDTLSDFPAGQPGYPPVNTACLRINSTVCQPRMLPSLEPLLSKGQNLTDAVDAPLQVRPAEWLNGWDKRKDQQGQITNVLPTPQNLSRVWVRYNGTKLSGARTQNDSGLAPFPAKPVPQGAADYTIRVTVALANVLTWVVSPRAKPFQSLRFLQQPLLFRNPNSFSINEYEGTVIDLRNGSIVDIIFEQAFTKIEPEGPPPHPLHKHQSKVWVLGQSGPGTNGNATRFPFNSVAEANRRNATLLNMRNPPSRDGWQIPSAGWAVVRFEVAYPSATLMHCHIGHHLAMGMALVFREAPELFGRLQVPSSIRDATHVPGTQIDMPYIGLSEV
;
A
#
# COMPACT_ATOMS: atom_id res chain seq x y z
N MET A 1 -3.97 -47.72 71.09
CA MET A 1 -4.12 -47.88 69.62
C MET A 1 -4.11 -46.48 69.01
N ARG A 2 -3.14 -46.21 68.11
CA ARG A 2 -2.96 -44.90 67.45
C ARG A 2 -4.00 -44.75 66.34
N ALA A 3 -4.83 -43.71 66.41
CA ALA A 3 -5.71 -43.30 65.31
C ALA A 3 -5.08 -42.09 64.62
N THR A 4 -4.66 -42.30 63.37
CA THR A 4 -4.07 -41.30 62.49
C THR A 4 -5.21 -40.55 61.79
N HIS A 5 -5.42 -39.27 62.09
CA HIS A 5 -6.31 -38.41 61.31
C HIS A 5 -5.53 -37.71 60.21
N LEU A 6 -5.76 -38.13 58.98
CA LEU A 6 -5.28 -37.51 57.74
C LEU A 6 -6.22 -36.32 57.41
N PHE A 7 -5.74 -35.09 57.53
CA PHE A 7 -6.45 -33.92 57.00
C PHE A 7 -6.11 -33.76 55.51
N LEU A 8 -7.07 -34.08 54.64
CA LEU A 8 -7.05 -33.76 53.22
C LEU A 8 -7.43 -32.28 53.04
N VAL A 9 -6.46 -31.44 52.70
CA VAL A 9 -6.71 -30.08 52.20
C VAL A 9 -7.17 -30.21 50.75
N GLY A 10 -8.46 -30.00 50.51
CA GLY A 10 -9.02 -29.91 49.16
C GLY A 10 -8.53 -28.64 48.47
N LEU A 11 -7.63 -28.80 47.49
CA LEU A 11 -7.28 -27.73 46.56
C LEU A 11 -8.47 -27.53 45.61
N SER A 12 -9.30 -26.53 45.86
CA SER A 12 -10.29 -26.07 44.89
C SER A 12 -9.56 -25.35 43.75
N THR A 13 -9.28 -26.06 42.66
CA THR A 13 -8.89 -25.45 41.40
C THR A 13 -10.10 -24.74 40.82
N LEU A 14 -10.18 -23.42 41.03
CA LEU A 14 -11.03 -22.53 40.23
C LEU A 14 -10.56 -22.57 38.78
N ILE A 15 -11.17 -23.45 37.98
CA ILE A 15 -11.07 -23.41 36.53
C ILE A 15 -11.86 -22.16 36.09
N PHE A 16 -11.15 -21.05 35.85
CA PHE A 16 -11.72 -19.94 35.10
C PHE A 16 -11.95 -20.43 33.67
N ALA A 17 -13.17 -20.88 33.38
CA ALA A 17 -13.61 -21.05 32.01
C ALA A 17 -13.67 -19.66 31.37
N VAL A 18 -12.63 -19.29 30.61
CA VAL A 18 -12.63 -18.10 29.76
C VAL A 18 -13.72 -18.33 28.71
N HIS A 19 -14.90 -17.75 28.95
CA HIS A 19 -16.00 -17.80 28.00
C HIS A 19 -15.68 -16.86 26.83
N ALA A 20 -15.89 -17.35 25.60
CA ALA A 20 -15.86 -16.50 24.41
C ALA A 20 -16.81 -15.31 24.61
N ALA A 21 -16.29 -14.10 24.52
CA ALA A 21 -17.06 -12.88 24.70
C ALA A 21 -17.62 -12.39 23.36
N VAL A 22 -18.68 -11.59 23.40
CA VAL A 22 -19.07 -10.77 22.26
C VAL A 22 -18.39 -9.40 22.40
N ARG A 23 -17.67 -8.96 21.37
CA ARG A 23 -17.06 -7.63 21.29
C ARG A 23 -17.82 -6.81 20.27
N GLU A 24 -18.41 -5.72 20.73
CA GLU A 24 -19.25 -4.85 19.92
C GLU A 24 -18.49 -3.59 19.52
N TYR A 25 -18.68 -3.15 18.28
CA TYR A 25 -18.11 -1.94 17.72
C TYR A 25 -19.14 -1.20 16.86
N ASP A 26 -19.19 0.12 17.00
CA ASP A 26 -19.97 1.00 16.15
C ASP A 26 -19.04 1.79 15.23
N LEU A 27 -19.22 1.63 13.92
CA LEU A 27 -18.43 2.26 12.87
C LEU A 27 -19.34 3.13 12.01
N THR A 28 -19.26 4.44 12.18
CA THR A 28 -19.99 5.41 11.37
C THR A 28 -19.10 5.92 10.25
N PHE A 29 -19.47 5.62 9.00
CA PHE A 29 -18.79 6.14 7.83
C PHE A 29 -19.27 7.55 7.52
N GLY A 30 -18.33 8.45 7.28
CA GLY A 30 -18.63 9.84 6.96
C GLY A 30 -17.53 10.48 6.15
N THR A 31 -17.60 11.80 6.03
CA THR A 31 -16.58 12.58 5.35
C THR A 31 -16.15 13.73 6.25
N ASP A 32 -14.86 14.03 6.27
CA ASP A 32 -14.33 15.20 6.96
C ASP A 32 -13.26 15.89 6.11
N TRP A 33 -12.97 17.15 6.42
CA TRP A 33 -11.79 17.84 5.90
C TRP A 33 -10.65 17.58 6.87
N LEU A 34 -9.56 16.97 6.40
CA LEU A 34 -8.38 16.67 7.21
C LEU A 34 -7.11 17.07 6.47
N ALA A 35 -6.03 17.29 7.21
CA ALA A 35 -4.71 17.59 6.69
C ALA A 35 -3.63 16.69 7.30
N PRO A 36 -3.68 15.36 7.08
CA PRO A 36 -2.79 14.39 7.74
C PRO A 36 -1.31 14.60 7.39
N ASP A 37 -1.03 15.15 6.21
CA ASP A 37 0.30 15.58 5.78
C ASP A 37 0.47 17.09 5.73
N GLY A 38 -0.47 17.87 6.29
CA GLY A 38 -0.45 19.33 6.22
C GLY A 38 -1.11 19.93 4.98
N TYR A 39 -1.67 19.11 4.07
CA TYR A 39 -2.52 19.56 2.97
C TYR A 39 -3.99 19.22 3.23
N TRP A 40 -4.87 20.23 3.21
CA TRP A 40 -6.30 20.02 3.44
C TRP A 40 -6.97 19.36 2.23
N ARG A 41 -7.61 18.22 2.46
CA ARG A 41 -8.51 17.58 1.49
C ARG A 41 -9.70 16.93 2.17
N LYS A 42 -10.71 16.59 1.37
CA LYS A 42 -11.81 15.74 1.81
C LYS A 42 -11.29 14.30 1.99
N VAL A 43 -11.64 13.71 3.13
CA VAL A 43 -11.24 12.35 3.54
C VAL A 43 -12.50 11.59 3.94
N TYR A 44 -12.58 10.32 3.57
CA TYR A 44 -13.61 9.42 4.09
C TYR A 44 -13.17 8.89 5.45
N THR A 45 -14.03 9.02 6.44
CA THR A 45 -13.69 8.76 7.84
C THR A 45 -14.55 7.66 8.43
N ILE A 46 -14.01 7.00 9.44
CA ILE A 46 -14.72 6.06 10.30
C ILE A 46 -14.70 6.66 11.70
N ASN A 47 -15.86 7.01 12.24
CA ASN A 47 -16.00 7.74 13.50
C ASN A 47 -15.23 9.06 13.52
N GLY A 48 -15.20 9.79 12.39
CA GLY A 48 -14.54 11.09 12.28
C GLY A 48 -13.01 11.04 12.16
N GLN A 49 -12.40 9.84 12.05
CA GLN A 49 -10.96 9.67 11.89
C GLN A 49 -10.59 8.78 10.71
N SER A 50 -9.34 8.91 10.26
CA SER A 50 -8.71 8.02 9.27
C SER A 50 -7.23 7.84 9.67
N PRO A 51 -6.75 6.60 9.91
CA PRO A 51 -7.51 5.36 9.91
C PRO A 51 -8.63 5.30 10.97
N GLY A 52 -9.58 4.40 10.76
CA GLY A 52 -10.61 4.04 11.72
C GLY A 52 -10.05 3.40 13.00
N PRO A 53 -10.90 3.21 14.02
CA PRO A 53 -10.48 2.66 15.31
C PRO A 53 -9.93 1.24 15.18
N ALA A 54 -9.01 0.86 16.09
CA ALA A 54 -8.53 -0.52 16.19
C ALA A 54 -9.65 -1.44 16.71
N LEU A 55 -9.89 -2.55 16.01
CA LEU A 55 -10.77 -3.63 16.47
C LEU A 55 -9.92 -4.67 17.20
N GLU A 56 -10.07 -4.77 18.52
CA GLU A 56 -9.27 -5.68 19.33
C GLU A 56 -10.12 -6.73 20.06
N CYS A 57 -9.81 -8.00 19.86
CA CYS A 57 -10.52 -9.09 20.51
C CYS A 57 -9.58 -10.24 20.87
N ASP A 58 -10.12 -11.27 21.52
CA ASP A 58 -9.39 -12.49 21.82
C ASP A 58 -9.80 -13.62 20.86
N GLU A 59 -8.87 -14.49 20.48
CA GLU A 59 -9.15 -15.64 19.62
C GLU A 59 -10.26 -16.52 20.23
N GLY A 60 -11.40 -16.64 19.55
CA GLY A 60 -12.59 -17.33 20.01
C GLY A 60 -13.79 -16.43 20.32
N ASP A 61 -13.58 -15.13 20.50
CA ASP A 61 -14.64 -14.14 20.66
C ASP A 61 -15.56 -14.10 19.42
N THR A 62 -16.74 -13.51 19.58
CA THR A 62 -17.59 -13.07 18.47
C THR A 62 -17.41 -11.57 18.30
N LEU A 63 -17.01 -11.14 17.10
CA LEU A 63 -17.08 -9.73 16.72
C LEU A 63 -18.47 -9.43 16.22
N ARG A 64 -19.06 -8.35 16.72
CA ARG A 64 -20.30 -7.74 16.22
C ARG A 64 -20.02 -6.29 15.91
N ILE A 65 -20.16 -5.90 14.64
CA ILE A 65 -19.72 -4.60 14.15
C ILE A 65 -20.89 -3.96 13.44
N HIS A 66 -21.41 -2.89 14.01
CA HIS A 66 -22.50 -2.09 13.49
C HIS A 66 -21.92 -1.01 12.58
N VAL A 67 -22.23 -1.08 11.29
CA VAL A 67 -21.78 -0.12 10.29
C VAL A 67 -22.93 0.79 9.92
N HIS A 68 -22.71 2.10 10.03
CA HIS A 68 -23.65 3.14 9.62
C HIS A 68 -23.07 3.88 8.42
N ASN A 69 -23.70 3.75 7.25
CA ASN A 69 -23.18 4.36 6.03
C ASN A 69 -23.75 5.77 5.82
N HIS A 70 -23.07 6.82 6.30
CA HIS A 70 -23.43 8.21 5.98
C HIS A 70 -22.66 8.78 4.77
N LEU A 71 -21.99 7.94 3.97
CA LEU A 71 -21.38 8.35 2.71
C LEU A 71 -22.47 8.60 1.65
N PRO A 72 -22.19 9.42 0.63
CA PRO A 72 -23.13 9.64 -0.48
C PRO A 72 -23.16 8.48 -1.48
N PHE A 73 -22.44 7.38 -1.22
CA PHE A 73 -22.35 6.20 -2.07
C PHE A 73 -22.36 4.93 -1.22
N SER A 74 -22.59 3.80 -1.89
CA SER A 74 -22.61 2.49 -1.26
C SER A 74 -21.25 2.07 -0.70
N ALA A 75 -21.23 1.33 0.40
CA ALA A 75 -20.00 0.85 1.03
C ALA A 75 -20.13 -0.59 1.53
N THR A 76 -19.01 -1.22 1.86
CA THR A 76 -18.94 -2.48 2.62
C THR A 76 -17.73 -2.44 3.55
N ILE A 77 -17.57 -3.43 4.42
CA ILE A 77 -16.31 -3.71 5.12
C ILE A 77 -15.87 -5.13 4.83
N HIS A 78 -14.68 -5.25 4.23
CA HIS A 78 -13.94 -6.50 4.18
C HIS A 78 -12.95 -6.58 5.34
N PHE A 79 -12.88 -7.74 5.99
CA PHE A 79 -11.95 -8.03 7.09
C PHE A 79 -10.75 -8.80 6.54
N HIS A 80 -9.77 -8.04 6.06
CA HIS A 80 -8.65 -8.55 5.29
C HIS A 80 -7.87 -9.63 6.04
N GLY A 81 -7.87 -10.84 5.47
CA GLY A 81 -7.16 -12.02 5.95
C GLY A 81 -7.89 -12.82 7.02
N LEU A 82 -9.12 -12.45 7.42
CA LEU A 82 -9.95 -13.24 8.33
C LEU A 82 -10.75 -14.31 7.58
N GLU A 83 -10.92 -15.46 8.24
CA GLU A 83 -11.72 -16.57 7.73
C GLU A 83 -13.17 -16.51 8.25
N HIS A 84 -14.14 -16.43 7.34
CA HIS A 84 -15.56 -16.35 7.68
C HIS A 84 -16.26 -17.72 7.56
N LYS A 85 -15.59 -18.80 7.95
CA LYS A 85 -16.00 -20.20 7.73
C LYS A 85 -17.47 -20.52 8.01
N ALA A 86 -18.03 -20.00 9.09
CA ALA A 86 -19.42 -20.26 9.48
C ALA A 86 -20.44 -19.31 8.82
N ARG A 87 -19.99 -18.14 8.39
CA ARG A 87 -20.82 -17.05 7.87
C ARG A 87 -20.10 -16.32 6.71
N PRO A 88 -19.85 -17.00 5.57
CA PRO A 88 -19.08 -16.43 4.45
C PRO A 88 -19.71 -15.17 3.85
N TRP A 89 -21.00 -14.93 4.08
CA TRP A 89 -21.69 -13.68 3.70
C TRP A 89 -21.28 -12.45 4.53
N MET A 90 -20.41 -12.62 5.55
CA MET A 90 -19.85 -11.54 6.37
C MET A 90 -18.49 -11.05 5.86
N ASP A 91 -18.04 -11.53 4.70
CA ASP A 91 -16.74 -11.21 4.11
C ASP A 91 -16.63 -9.80 3.52
N GLY A 92 -17.74 -9.10 3.26
CA GLY A 92 -17.64 -7.69 2.85
C GLY A 92 -17.50 -7.42 1.36
N VAL A 93 -17.70 -8.39 0.47
CA VAL A 93 -17.45 -8.22 -0.96
C VAL A 93 -18.77 -8.07 -1.71
N PRO A 94 -19.10 -6.85 -2.19
CA PRO A 94 -20.36 -6.59 -2.84
C PRO A 94 -20.45 -7.36 -4.18
N GLY A 95 -21.58 -8.01 -4.44
CA GLY A 95 -21.78 -8.81 -5.66
C GLY A 95 -21.08 -10.19 -5.64
N VAL A 96 -20.37 -10.52 -4.56
CA VAL A 96 -19.75 -11.84 -4.34
C VAL A 96 -20.35 -12.49 -3.09
N THR A 97 -20.19 -11.89 -1.92
CA THR A 97 -20.61 -12.47 -0.63
C THR A 97 -21.81 -11.76 -0.01
N GLN A 98 -22.05 -10.50 -0.35
CA GLN A 98 -23.18 -9.72 0.15
C GLN A 98 -23.63 -8.63 -0.84
N HIS A 99 -24.79 -8.03 -0.58
CA HIS A 99 -25.18 -6.77 -1.19
C HIS A 99 -24.41 -5.59 -0.54
N PRO A 100 -24.19 -4.49 -1.28
CA PRO A 100 -23.60 -3.28 -0.71
C PRO A 100 -24.51 -2.65 0.34
N ILE A 101 -23.92 -1.96 1.32
CA ILE A 101 -24.62 -1.11 2.29
C ILE A 101 -24.95 0.21 1.59
N LEU A 102 -26.23 0.50 1.38
CA LEU A 102 -26.65 1.71 0.65
C LEU A 102 -26.36 2.98 1.47
N PRO A 103 -26.30 4.17 0.83
CA PRO A 103 -26.28 5.44 1.53
C PRO A 103 -27.43 5.54 2.55
N GLN A 104 -27.12 6.02 3.76
CA GLN A 104 -28.04 6.13 4.90
C GLN A 104 -28.55 4.79 5.46
N ASP A 105 -27.99 3.67 5.01
CA ASP A 105 -28.36 2.34 5.48
C ASP A 105 -27.33 1.79 6.49
N ASN A 106 -27.74 0.75 7.21
CA ASN A 106 -26.95 0.11 8.26
C ASN A 106 -26.75 -1.37 7.98
N PHE A 107 -25.61 -1.90 8.39
CA PHE A 107 -25.36 -3.34 8.33
C PHE A 107 -24.58 -3.80 9.56
N THR A 108 -24.95 -4.96 10.09
CA THR A 108 -24.22 -5.57 11.22
C THR A 108 -23.45 -6.78 10.73
N TYR A 109 -22.13 -6.67 10.76
CA TYR A 109 -21.24 -7.83 10.60
C TYR A 109 -21.18 -8.58 11.92
N GLU A 110 -21.42 -9.89 11.89
CA GLU A 110 -21.28 -10.71 13.10
C GLU A 110 -20.69 -12.07 12.75
N PHE A 111 -19.53 -12.39 13.32
CA PHE A 111 -18.86 -13.66 13.09
C PHE A 111 -17.98 -14.04 14.28
N LYS A 112 -17.74 -15.35 14.41
CA LYS A 112 -16.81 -15.89 15.40
C LYS A 112 -15.39 -15.79 14.87
N VAL A 113 -14.49 -15.26 15.70
CA VAL A 113 -13.08 -15.12 15.38
C VAL A 113 -12.36 -16.44 15.65
N ILE A 114 -11.81 -17.03 14.60
CA ILE A 114 -11.02 -18.27 14.67
C ILE A 114 -9.53 -18.03 14.41
N ASP A 115 -9.23 -16.88 13.83
CA ASP A 115 -7.90 -16.37 13.54
C ASP A 115 -7.23 -15.75 14.77
N TYR A 116 -5.95 -15.38 14.65
CA TYR A 116 -5.21 -14.63 15.65
C TYR A 116 -4.10 -13.79 15.00
N GLY A 117 -3.63 -12.76 15.69
CA GLY A 117 -2.56 -11.86 15.22
C GLY A 117 -3.07 -10.57 14.59
N ALA A 118 -2.27 -10.00 13.69
CA ALA A 118 -2.49 -8.68 13.09
C ALA A 118 -3.20 -8.76 11.72
N TYR A 119 -4.32 -8.07 11.63
CA TYR A 119 -5.14 -7.93 10.44
C TYR A 119 -5.59 -6.48 10.29
N TRP A 120 -6.44 -6.22 9.31
CA TRP A 120 -6.99 -4.90 9.06
C TRP A 120 -8.33 -5.04 8.35
N TYR A 121 -9.14 -3.99 8.40
CA TYR A 121 -10.40 -3.90 7.68
C TYR A 121 -10.36 -2.72 6.73
N HIS A 122 -11.04 -2.85 5.60
CA HIS A 122 -11.16 -1.78 4.60
C HIS A 122 -12.44 -1.93 3.79
N THR A 123 -12.88 -0.85 3.13
CA THR A 123 -14.00 -0.93 2.19
C THR A 123 -13.62 -1.72 0.93
N HIS A 124 -14.60 -2.42 0.35
CA HIS A 124 -14.46 -3.19 -0.89
C HIS A 124 -15.39 -2.66 -1.99
N VAL A 125 -15.75 -1.37 -1.91
CA VAL A 125 -16.46 -0.64 -2.96
C VAL A 125 -15.54 0.40 -3.60
N GLY A 126 -15.28 0.22 -4.90
CA GLY A 126 -14.31 1.03 -5.63
C GLY A 126 -12.92 0.92 -4.99
N ASP A 127 -12.20 2.03 -4.98
CA ASP A 127 -10.89 2.15 -4.33
C ASP A 127 -10.93 3.20 -3.19
N THR A 128 -12.10 3.31 -2.55
CA THR A 128 -12.39 4.34 -1.53
C THR A 128 -11.66 4.10 -0.21
N PHE A 129 -11.01 2.95 -0.02
CA PHE A 129 -10.16 2.74 1.14
C PHE A 129 -8.91 3.63 1.06
N GLU A 130 -8.36 3.89 -0.14
CA GLU A 130 -7.25 4.84 -0.37
C GLU A 130 -7.60 6.25 0.12
N ASP A 131 -8.88 6.61 0.13
CA ASP A 131 -9.40 7.90 0.61
C ASP A 131 -9.79 7.90 2.10
N GLY A 132 -9.65 6.78 2.82
CA GLY A 132 -9.60 6.75 4.29
C GLY A 132 -10.41 5.67 5.02
N ILE A 133 -11.27 4.90 4.34
CA ILE A 133 -12.05 3.83 4.98
C ILE A 133 -11.20 2.57 5.17
N ARG A 134 -10.37 2.57 6.23
CA ARG A 134 -9.55 1.43 6.67
C ARG A 134 -9.23 1.51 8.17
N GLY A 135 -8.88 0.39 8.81
CA GLY A 135 -8.38 0.39 10.19
C GLY A 135 -7.75 -0.95 10.63
N PRO A 136 -7.02 -0.99 11.76
CA PRO A 136 -6.38 -2.20 12.25
C PRO A 136 -7.37 -3.17 12.92
N ILE A 137 -7.04 -4.46 12.85
CA ILE A 137 -7.63 -5.50 13.69
C ILE A 137 -6.49 -6.21 14.41
N PHE A 138 -6.62 -6.43 15.71
CA PHE A 138 -5.69 -7.27 16.46
C PHE A 138 -6.45 -8.30 17.28
N ILE A 139 -6.12 -9.56 17.03
CA ILE A 139 -6.73 -10.68 17.71
C ILE A 139 -5.67 -11.32 18.61
N ARG A 140 -5.85 -11.25 19.92
CA ARG A 140 -4.90 -11.83 20.87
C ARG A 140 -4.99 -13.36 20.78
N PRO A 141 -3.88 -14.04 20.42
CA PRO A 141 -3.87 -15.49 20.35
C PRO A 141 -4.05 -16.11 21.73
N ARG A 142 -4.77 -17.23 21.80
CA ARG A 142 -4.94 -18.01 23.04
C ARG A 142 -3.60 -18.40 23.64
N ASP A 143 -3.57 -18.56 24.96
CA ASP A 143 -2.37 -18.99 25.71
C ASP A 143 -1.89 -20.39 25.27
N SER A 144 -2.78 -21.24 24.76
CA SER A 144 -2.44 -22.55 24.22
C SER A 144 -1.68 -22.51 22.90
N ARG A 145 -1.65 -21.37 22.20
CA ARG A 145 -0.91 -21.22 20.94
C ARG A 145 0.59 -21.11 21.26
N PRO A 146 1.43 -22.03 20.78
CA PRO A 146 2.86 -22.00 21.07
C PRO A 146 3.50 -20.76 20.45
N ARG A 147 4.38 -20.12 21.23
CA ARG A 147 5.09 -18.90 20.83
C ARG A 147 6.49 -19.22 20.32
N PRO A 148 7.01 -18.48 19.33
CA PRO A 148 8.35 -18.72 18.80
C PRO A 148 9.48 -18.12 19.66
N TRP A 149 9.18 -17.55 20.84
CA TRP A 149 10.14 -16.83 21.71
C TRP A 149 11.42 -17.61 22.01
N ARG A 150 11.30 -18.92 22.24
CA ARG A 150 12.46 -19.81 22.48
C ARG A 150 13.43 -19.94 21.31
N LEU A 151 12.98 -19.59 20.09
CA LEU A 151 13.82 -19.58 18.89
C LEU A 151 14.65 -18.28 18.79
N ILE A 152 14.29 -17.26 19.56
CA ILE A 152 15.01 -15.97 19.65
C ILE A 152 15.97 -15.97 20.84
N SER A 153 15.51 -16.44 22.01
CA SER A 153 16.33 -16.43 23.23
C SER A 153 16.02 -17.61 24.15
N GLY A 154 17.06 -18.15 24.79
CA GLY A 154 16.94 -19.18 25.83
C GLY A 154 16.61 -18.62 27.22
N ASP A 155 16.69 -17.30 27.42
CA ASP A 155 16.38 -16.66 28.70
C ASP A 155 14.86 -16.51 28.90
N ILE A 156 14.34 -17.06 30.00
CA ILE A 156 12.93 -17.02 30.36
C ILE A 156 12.42 -15.58 30.62
N ASN A 157 13.27 -14.69 31.11
CA ASN A 157 12.89 -13.30 31.34
C ASN A 157 12.76 -12.54 30.02
N GLU A 158 13.65 -12.78 29.05
CA GLU A 158 13.49 -12.24 27.70
C GLU A 158 12.25 -12.80 27.01
N GLN A 159 11.98 -14.10 27.15
CA GLN A 159 10.76 -14.71 26.61
C GLN A 159 9.48 -14.10 27.22
N ARG A 160 9.47 -13.84 28.53
CA ARG A 160 8.35 -13.15 29.19
C ARG A 160 8.19 -11.72 28.68
N SER A 161 9.30 -10.98 28.55
CA SER A 161 9.26 -9.60 28.03
C SER A 161 8.77 -9.54 26.58
N MET A 162 9.15 -10.50 25.74
CA MET A 162 8.62 -10.62 24.36
C MET A 162 7.12 -10.91 24.36
N GLU A 163 6.63 -11.79 25.23
CA GLU A 163 5.19 -12.06 25.38
C GLU A 163 4.42 -10.82 25.86
N GLU A 164 4.94 -10.09 26.84
CA GLU A 164 4.34 -8.84 27.34
C GLU A 164 4.27 -7.77 26.24
N ALA A 165 5.36 -7.61 25.47
CA ALA A 165 5.39 -6.70 24.33
C ALA A 165 4.36 -7.10 23.27
N PHE A 166 4.31 -8.39 22.91
CA PHE A 166 3.38 -8.91 21.90
C PHE A 166 1.91 -8.79 22.32
N ARG A 167 1.58 -8.81 23.61
CA ARG A 167 0.20 -8.62 24.08
C ARG A 167 -0.34 -7.21 23.91
N LYS A 168 0.54 -6.22 23.78
CA LYS A 168 0.20 -4.81 23.58
C LYS A 168 1.08 -4.19 22.49
N PRO A 169 0.96 -4.69 21.24
CA PRO A 169 1.77 -4.19 20.16
C PRO A 169 1.29 -2.80 19.73
N TYR A 170 2.19 -2.02 19.15
CA TYR A 170 1.82 -0.81 18.43
C TYR A 170 1.31 -1.19 17.03
N HIS A 171 0.11 -0.77 16.65
CA HIS A 171 -0.43 -1.00 15.30
C HIS A 171 0.03 0.12 14.36
N ALA A 172 0.86 -0.21 13.38
CA ALA A 172 1.48 0.69 12.43
C ALA A 172 0.92 0.44 11.01
N LEU A 173 -0.11 1.21 10.65
CA LEU A 173 -0.70 1.24 9.32
C LEU A 173 0.09 2.22 8.45
N LEU A 174 0.76 1.69 7.45
CA LEU A 174 1.52 2.41 6.45
C LEU A 174 0.74 2.47 5.15
N PHE A 175 0.63 3.65 4.56
CA PHE A 175 -0.05 3.82 3.28
C PHE A 175 0.42 5.06 2.52
N THR A 176 0.25 4.98 1.20
CA THR A 176 0.44 6.10 0.28
C THR A 176 -0.71 7.09 0.39
N TRP A 177 -0.42 8.37 0.13
CA TRP A 177 -1.39 9.44 0.22
C TRP A 177 -1.32 10.38 -0.98
N ARG A 178 -2.49 10.84 -1.40
CA ARG A 178 -2.69 11.78 -2.50
C ARG A 178 -3.47 12.98 -2.02
N HIS A 179 -3.32 14.11 -2.69
CA HIS A 179 -4.17 15.29 -2.48
C HIS A 179 -5.46 15.24 -3.29
N GLU A 180 -5.45 14.46 -4.37
CA GLU A 180 -6.62 14.17 -5.21
C GLU A 180 -7.34 12.90 -4.76
N ASP A 181 -8.68 12.92 -4.80
CA ASP A 181 -9.50 11.75 -4.48
C ASP A 181 -9.41 10.65 -5.53
N MET A 182 -9.56 9.41 -5.08
CA MET A 182 -9.32 8.25 -5.93
C MET A 182 -10.32 8.15 -7.09
N ASN A 183 -11.55 8.62 -6.91
CA ASN A 183 -12.53 8.63 -8.01
C ASN A 183 -12.04 9.52 -9.17
N ASN A 184 -11.54 10.72 -8.88
CA ASN A 184 -10.97 11.60 -9.89
C ASN A 184 -9.70 11.02 -10.53
N VAL A 185 -8.86 10.36 -9.74
CA VAL A 185 -7.69 9.63 -10.25
C VAL A 185 -8.11 8.56 -11.26
N LEU A 186 -9.07 7.70 -10.91
CA LEU A 186 -9.56 6.63 -11.79
C LEU A 186 -10.24 7.18 -13.05
N ILE A 187 -11.03 8.26 -12.93
CA ILE A 187 -11.63 8.94 -14.08
C ILE A 187 -10.55 9.50 -15.01
N ARG A 188 -9.48 10.09 -14.46
CA ARG A 188 -8.36 10.56 -15.29
C ARG A 188 -7.67 9.39 -15.98
N GLU A 189 -7.35 8.32 -15.25
CA GLU A 189 -6.74 7.12 -15.81
C GLU A 189 -7.58 6.59 -16.98
N GLN A 190 -8.90 6.49 -16.82
CA GLN A 190 -9.83 6.10 -17.88
C GLN A 190 -9.83 7.05 -19.08
N LYS A 191 -9.76 8.35 -18.86
CA LYS A 191 -9.78 9.35 -19.94
C LYS A 191 -8.47 9.45 -20.71
N THR A 192 -7.35 9.32 -20.02
CA THR A 192 -6.02 9.59 -20.58
C THR A 192 -5.18 8.34 -20.83
N GLY A 193 -5.61 7.18 -20.31
CA GLY A 193 -4.81 5.95 -20.29
C GLY A 193 -3.52 6.09 -19.48
N THR A 194 -3.46 7.06 -18.54
CA THR A 194 -2.25 7.30 -17.73
C THR A 194 -2.38 6.65 -16.37
N ASN A 195 -1.52 5.66 -16.11
CA ASN A 195 -1.48 4.98 -14.81
C ASN A 195 -1.17 5.97 -13.67
N PRO A 196 -1.93 5.91 -12.57
CA PRO A 196 -1.73 6.79 -11.44
C PRO A 196 -0.59 6.25 -10.57
N VAL A 197 0.64 6.57 -10.95
CA VAL A 197 1.85 6.01 -10.30
C VAL A 197 2.47 6.93 -9.25
N CYS A 198 2.19 8.24 -9.31
CA CYS A 198 2.74 9.22 -8.39
C CYS A 198 1.82 9.43 -7.17
N ILE A 199 2.43 9.74 -6.03
CA ILE A 199 1.79 10.07 -4.75
C ILE A 199 2.38 11.37 -4.20
N ASP A 200 1.69 11.97 -3.22
CA ASP A 200 2.09 13.24 -2.61
C ASP A 200 2.87 13.03 -1.31
N SER A 201 2.53 12.01 -0.53
CA SER A 201 3.20 11.68 0.72
C SER A 201 2.99 10.22 1.13
N VAL A 202 3.74 9.78 2.13
CA VAL A 202 3.60 8.48 2.79
C VAL A 202 3.22 8.73 4.24
N LEU A 203 2.15 8.07 4.70
CA LEU A 203 1.58 8.26 6.03
C LEU A 203 1.76 7.02 6.89
N LEU A 204 1.99 7.25 8.18
CA LEU A 204 1.94 6.23 9.22
C LEU A 204 0.82 6.60 10.20
N ASN A 205 -0.19 5.73 10.32
CA ASN A 205 -1.39 5.96 11.13
C ASN A 205 -2.08 7.31 10.85
N GLY A 206 -2.14 7.74 9.59
CA GLY A 206 -2.79 9.00 9.21
C GLY A 206 -2.00 10.25 9.58
N GLN A 207 -0.69 10.12 9.82
CA GLN A 207 0.20 11.25 10.07
C GLN A 207 1.44 11.15 9.19
N GLY A 208 1.92 12.28 8.71
CA GLY A 208 3.12 12.38 7.89
C GLY A 208 3.31 13.80 7.41
N ARG A 209 4.08 13.98 6.34
CA ARG A 209 4.27 15.26 5.67
C ARG A 209 4.65 15.06 4.21
N VAL A 210 4.36 16.07 3.39
CA VAL A 210 4.88 16.20 2.03
C VAL A 210 6.37 16.52 2.09
N ILE A 211 7.18 15.68 1.45
CA ILE A 211 8.63 15.80 1.38
C ILE A 211 9.03 15.78 -0.09
N CYS A 212 9.32 16.96 -0.62
CA CYS A 212 9.80 17.14 -1.98
C CYS A 212 11.29 16.79 -2.04
N PRO A 213 11.71 15.84 -2.91
CA PRO A 213 13.10 15.51 -3.05
C PRO A 213 13.87 16.72 -3.63
N SER A 214 14.98 17.08 -3.00
CA SER A 214 15.85 18.13 -3.54
C SER A 214 16.59 17.65 -4.78
N GLN A 215 17.07 18.57 -5.63
CA GLN A 215 17.86 18.19 -6.80
C GLN A 215 19.10 17.38 -6.43
N THR A 216 19.69 17.64 -5.26
CA THR A 216 20.81 16.85 -4.73
C THR A 216 20.39 15.43 -4.37
N VAL A 217 19.25 15.27 -3.70
CA VAL A 217 18.71 13.94 -3.37
C VAL A 217 18.41 13.17 -4.65
N ILE A 218 17.77 13.81 -5.63
CA ILE A 218 17.51 13.22 -6.95
C ILE A 218 18.82 12.79 -7.61
N ALA A 219 19.76 13.71 -7.80
CA ALA A 219 21.02 13.44 -8.49
C ALA A 219 21.81 12.30 -7.84
N ASN A 220 21.74 12.23 -6.52
CA ASN A 220 22.56 11.30 -5.78
C ASN A 220 21.90 9.93 -5.56
N GLU A 221 20.59 9.87 -5.44
CA GLU A 221 19.84 8.61 -5.30
C GLU A 221 19.52 7.99 -6.69
N ALA A 222 19.64 8.77 -7.77
CA ALA A 222 19.46 8.33 -9.16
C ALA A 222 20.50 7.30 -9.63
N GLY A 223 21.71 7.28 -9.04
CA GLY A 223 22.77 6.34 -9.41
C GLY A 223 22.40 4.86 -9.19
N ASP A 224 21.50 4.58 -8.25
CA ASP A 224 21.00 3.23 -7.95
C ASP A 224 19.65 2.92 -8.65
N GLN A 225 18.99 3.93 -9.25
CA GLN A 225 17.69 3.83 -9.95
C GLN A 225 17.82 4.16 -11.44
N GLN A 226 18.92 3.76 -12.09
CA GLN A 226 19.20 3.99 -13.52
C GLN A 226 18.08 3.59 -14.51
N ALA A 227 17.03 2.89 -14.06
CA ALA A 227 15.84 2.55 -14.84
C ALA A 227 14.74 3.63 -14.88
N MET A 228 14.78 4.68 -14.02
CA MET A 228 13.69 5.67 -13.93
C MET A 228 13.81 6.84 -14.93
N GLY A 229 14.98 7.07 -15.53
CA GLY A 229 15.20 8.22 -16.41
C GLY A 229 15.08 9.57 -15.69
N ASP A 230 14.70 10.62 -16.41
CA ASP A 230 14.43 11.95 -15.83
C ASP A 230 13.22 11.86 -14.88
N VAL A 231 13.36 12.40 -13.66
CA VAL A 231 12.27 12.52 -12.70
C VAL A 231 11.83 13.98 -12.54
N ASP A 232 10.56 14.19 -12.23
CA ASP A 232 9.98 15.50 -11.96
C ASP A 232 10.27 16.00 -10.53
N VAL A 233 9.71 17.15 -10.18
CA VAL A 233 9.88 17.79 -8.86
C VAL A 233 9.24 17.03 -7.69
N LYS A 234 8.39 16.03 -7.95
CA LYS A 234 7.87 15.07 -6.96
C LYS A 234 8.72 13.80 -6.88
N GLY A 235 9.80 13.72 -7.67
CA GLY A 235 10.60 12.51 -7.84
C GLY A 235 9.91 11.43 -8.67
N CYS A 236 8.81 11.74 -9.35
CA CYS A 236 8.10 10.78 -10.19
C CYS A 236 8.74 10.72 -11.57
N MET A 237 8.74 9.54 -12.20
CA MET A 237 9.27 9.40 -13.57
C MET A 237 8.57 10.35 -14.55
N ALA A 238 9.34 11.21 -15.24
CA ALA A 238 8.84 12.27 -16.12
C ALA A 238 8.10 11.73 -17.36
N ARG A 239 8.38 10.47 -17.71
CA ARG A 239 7.54 9.65 -18.58
C ARG A 239 7.35 8.33 -17.85
N PRO A 240 6.23 8.12 -17.13
CA PRO A 240 5.84 6.77 -16.82
C PRO A 240 5.81 6.05 -18.17
N THR A 241 6.48 4.91 -18.29
CA THR A 241 6.55 4.11 -19.52
C THR A 241 5.21 3.49 -19.95
N TYR A 242 4.11 4.12 -19.50
CA TYR A 242 2.72 3.69 -19.57
C TYR A 242 1.78 4.83 -20.01
N ALA A 243 2.28 6.03 -20.33
CA ALA A 243 1.43 7.14 -20.77
C ALA A 243 1.15 7.06 -22.27
N PHE A 244 -0.12 6.82 -22.64
CA PHE A 244 -0.65 7.00 -24.01
C PHE A 244 -0.83 8.47 -24.41
N VAL A 245 -0.17 9.37 -23.68
CA VAL A 245 -0.33 10.81 -23.85
C VAL A 245 0.61 11.28 -24.96
N ASN A 246 0.04 11.53 -26.13
CA ASN A 246 0.75 12.12 -27.28
C ASN A 246 1.16 13.60 -27.02
N LYS A 247 0.66 14.26 -25.97
CA LYS A 247 0.96 15.67 -25.65
C LYS A 247 1.11 15.94 -24.16
N SER A 248 2.26 16.47 -23.74
CA SER A 248 2.52 16.90 -22.35
C SER A 248 1.51 17.93 -21.80
N SER A 249 0.72 18.57 -22.67
CA SER A 249 -0.35 19.52 -22.32
C SER A 249 -1.55 18.88 -21.60
N ASP A 250 -1.71 17.55 -21.68
CA ASP A 250 -2.85 16.84 -21.07
C ASP A 250 -2.56 16.40 -19.63
N LEU A 251 -1.35 16.66 -19.13
CA LEU A 251 -0.94 16.39 -17.76
C LEU A 251 -0.93 17.70 -16.96
N ASN A 252 -1.54 17.67 -15.77
CA ASN A 252 -1.49 18.82 -14.85
C ASN A 252 -0.03 19.17 -14.51
N PRO A 253 0.32 20.46 -14.35
CA PRO A 253 1.65 20.85 -13.91
C PRO A 253 2.00 20.16 -12.60
N VAL A 254 3.10 19.40 -12.59
CA VAL A 254 3.55 18.73 -11.37
C VAL A 254 4.17 19.78 -10.45
N THR A 255 3.51 20.04 -9.32
CA THR A 255 4.01 20.93 -8.27
C THR A 255 4.28 20.14 -7.00
N CYS A 256 5.33 20.48 -6.26
CA CYS A 256 5.61 19.90 -4.96
C CYS A 256 5.97 21.02 -3.98
N SER A 257 5.33 21.04 -2.82
CA SER A 257 5.64 21.98 -1.74
C SER A 257 5.76 21.24 -0.42
N ASN A 258 6.90 21.41 0.26
CA ASN A 258 7.13 20.83 1.58
C ASN A 258 6.11 21.37 2.59
N THR A 259 5.65 20.49 3.48
CA THR A 259 4.75 20.83 4.60
C THR A 259 5.46 20.69 5.94
N THR A 260 4.85 21.19 7.01
CA THR A 260 5.44 21.24 8.37
C THR A 260 4.65 20.44 9.41
N SER A 261 3.72 19.61 8.97
CA SER A 261 2.96 18.64 9.76
C SER A 261 3.88 17.72 10.58
N SER A 262 3.47 17.37 11.79
CA SER A 262 4.31 16.61 12.73
C SER A 262 4.68 15.22 12.20
N TYR A 263 5.90 14.76 12.53
CA TYR A 263 6.25 13.36 12.30
C TYR A 263 5.47 12.44 13.25
N PRO A 264 4.98 11.29 12.77
CA PRO A 264 4.39 10.28 13.62
C PRO A 264 5.43 9.75 14.62
N VAL A 265 4.98 9.38 15.82
CA VAL A 265 5.84 8.89 16.91
C VAL A 265 5.36 7.52 17.40
N ILE A 266 6.24 6.53 17.37
CA ILE A 266 6.07 5.23 18.04
C ILE A 266 6.88 5.26 19.32
N THR A 267 6.22 5.12 20.47
CA THR A 267 6.89 5.12 21.78
C THR A 267 7.02 3.70 22.32
N ALA A 268 8.21 3.35 22.80
CA ALA A 268 8.51 2.10 23.48
C ALA A 268 9.15 2.37 24.84
N SER A 269 8.59 1.78 25.90
CA SER A 269 9.09 1.98 27.25
C SER A 269 9.98 0.85 27.71
N ARG A 270 11.20 1.19 28.13
CA ARG A 270 12.11 0.24 28.77
C ARG A 270 11.76 0.11 30.26
N HIS A 271 11.44 -1.10 30.70
CA HIS A 271 11.19 -1.38 32.12
C HIS A 271 12.44 -1.11 32.97
N ALA A 272 12.27 -0.40 34.08
CA ALA A 272 13.37 0.05 34.94
C ALA A 272 14.14 -1.11 35.63
N SER A 273 13.53 -2.30 35.71
CA SER A 273 14.08 -3.48 36.43
C SER A 273 14.74 -4.52 35.53
N SER A 274 14.83 -4.29 34.21
CA SER A 274 15.43 -5.24 33.27
C SER A 274 16.57 -4.61 32.47
N ASP A 275 17.71 -5.32 32.41
CA ASP A 275 18.80 -5.05 31.47
C ASP A 275 18.37 -5.43 30.05
N GLY A 276 17.40 -4.69 29.51
CA GLY A 276 16.81 -4.95 28.20
C GLY A 276 15.28 -4.97 28.27
N GLY A 277 14.64 -4.72 27.14
CA GLY A 277 13.19 -4.78 26.97
C GLY A 277 12.86 -5.06 25.52
N TRP A 278 11.59 -5.34 25.24
CA TRP A 278 11.11 -5.58 23.90
C TRP A 278 9.91 -4.69 23.59
N ALA A 279 9.81 -4.27 22.34
CA ALA A 279 8.61 -3.66 21.78
C ALA A 279 8.08 -4.54 20.66
N ALA A 280 6.76 -4.63 20.52
CA ALA A 280 6.12 -5.29 19.39
C ALA A 280 5.42 -4.26 18.51
N ILE A 281 5.60 -4.37 17.19
CA ILE A 281 4.97 -3.50 16.21
C ILE A 281 4.28 -4.38 15.16
N ASN A 282 2.98 -4.17 14.98
CA ASN A 282 2.21 -4.75 13.89
C ASN A 282 2.31 -3.82 12.68
N LEU A 283 3.12 -4.19 11.71
CA LEU A 283 3.28 -3.47 10.45
C LEU A 283 2.20 -3.93 9.47
N VAL A 284 1.47 -2.98 8.89
CA VAL A 284 0.45 -3.23 7.86
C VAL A 284 0.72 -2.29 6.71
N ASN A 285 0.95 -2.79 5.49
CA ASN A 285 0.82 -1.94 4.30
C ASN A 285 -0.66 -1.90 3.92
N ALA A 286 -1.33 -0.86 4.40
CA ALA A 286 -2.75 -0.62 4.20
C ALA A 286 -3.01 0.28 2.97
N GLY A 287 -2.00 0.55 2.13
CA GLY A 287 -2.14 1.30 0.88
C GLY A 287 -2.78 0.46 -0.23
N GLY A 288 -2.95 1.05 -1.40
CA GLY A 288 -3.50 0.43 -2.61
C GLY A 288 -2.63 0.69 -3.85
N LEU A 289 -1.40 1.19 -3.69
CA LEU A 289 -0.52 1.50 -4.81
C LEU A 289 0.87 0.87 -4.69
N ALA A 290 1.61 1.20 -3.63
CA ALA A 290 3.05 0.94 -3.56
C ALA A 290 3.44 0.08 -2.37
N SER A 291 4.42 -0.79 -2.61
CA SER A 291 5.15 -1.50 -1.56
C SER A 291 6.17 -0.58 -0.89
N HIS A 292 6.43 -0.80 0.39
CA HIS A 292 7.32 0.04 1.20
C HIS A 292 8.45 -0.78 1.82
N THR A 293 9.50 -0.13 2.28
CA THR A 293 10.46 -0.72 3.20
C THR A 293 10.36 -0.02 4.55
N PHE A 294 10.24 -0.78 5.64
CA PHE A 294 10.25 -0.27 7.01
C PHE A 294 11.60 -0.57 7.67
N SER A 295 12.23 0.43 8.29
CA SER A 295 13.41 0.21 9.14
C SER A 295 13.48 1.22 10.29
N ILE A 296 14.11 0.84 11.39
CA ILE A 296 14.42 1.72 12.51
C ILE A 296 15.94 1.88 12.59
N ASP A 297 16.44 3.11 12.44
CA ASP A 297 17.87 3.39 12.55
C ASP A 297 18.39 2.86 13.91
N GLY A 298 19.52 2.15 13.88
CA GLY A 298 20.14 1.59 15.08
C GLY A 298 19.52 0.29 15.60
N HIS A 299 18.39 -0.19 15.09
CA HIS A 299 17.73 -1.37 15.66
C HIS A 299 17.60 -2.52 14.64
N ASP A 300 17.84 -3.73 15.13
CA ASP A 300 17.45 -4.95 14.44
C ASP A 300 15.99 -5.29 14.76
N LEU A 301 15.34 -5.97 13.82
CA LEU A 301 13.94 -6.40 13.90
C LEU A 301 13.89 -7.92 13.83
N TYR A 302 13.02 -8.53 14.64
CA TYR A 302 12.69 -9.95 14.52
C TYR A 302 11.29 -10.08 13.95
N VAL A 303 11.16 -10.54 12.71
CA VAL A 303 9.86 -10.88 12.13
C VAL A 303 9.37 -12.16 12.78
N VAL A 304 8.26 -12.09 13.53
CA VAL A 304 7.74 -13.21 14.33
C VAL A 304 6.36 -13.69 13.89
N ALA A 305 5.64 -12.88 13.12
CA ALA A 305 4.40 -13.27 12.46
C ALA A 305 4.30 -12.65 11.07
N ALA A 306 3.61 -13.34 10.17
CA ALA A 306 3.28 -12.86 8.83
C ALA A 306 1.78 -13.11 8.58
N ASP A 307 1.07 -12.08 8.12
CA ASP A 307 -0.36 -12.13 7.80
C ASP A 307 -1.23 -12.71 8.94
N GLY A 308 -0.88 -12.42 10.20
CA GLY A 308 -1.56 -12.88 11.41
C GLY A 308 -0.90 -14.08 12.09
N GLU A 309 -0.24 -14.97 11.34
CA GLU A 309 0.23 -16.23 11.88
C GLU A 309 1.70 -16.18 12.32
N PHE A 310 2.03 -16.86 13.42
CA PHE A 310 3.41 -16.97 13.86
C PHE A 310 4.26 -17.72 12.82
N VAL A 311 5.50 -17.27 12.67
CA VAL A 311 6.49 -17.87 11.77
C VAL A 311 7.75 -18.23 12.54
N VAL A 312 8.62 -19.02 11.93
CA VAL A 312 10.00 -19.18 12.40
C VAL A 312 10.68 -17.80 12.33
N PRO A 313 11.16 -17.24 13.46
CA PRO A 313 11.63 -15.87 13.47
C PRO A 313 12.81 -15.61 12.53
N GLN A 314 12.79 -14.48 11.85
CA GLN A 314 13.91 -13.99 11.04
C GLN A 314 14.39 -12.64 11.59
N GLN A 315 15.67 -12.57 11.98
CA GLN A 315 16.31 -11.31 12.36
C GLN A 315 16.74 -10.54 11.09
N VAL A 316 16.31 -9.29 10.96
CA VAL A 316 16.49 -8.43 9.79
C VAL A 316 16.75 -6.99 10.22
N GLN A 317 17.23 -6.14 9.30
CA GLN A 317 17.44 -4.71 9.54
C GLN A 317 16.31 -3.86 8.96
N ALA A 318 15.57 -4.42 8.00
CA ALA A 318 14.44 -3.79 7.37
C ALA A 318 13.38 -4.83 7.00
N VAL A 319 12.13 -4.40 6.85
CA VAL A 319 11.01 -5.24 6.43
C VAL A 319 10.42 -4.68 5.15
N ASP A 320 10.43 -5.46 4.07
CA ASP A 320 9.74 -5.11 2.84
C ASP A 320 8.24 -5.43 2.98
N LEU A 321 7.38 -4.42 2.82
CA LEU A 321 5.95 -4.49 3.04
C LEU A 321 5.20 -4.40 1.71
N ILE A 322 4.79 -5.56 1.20
CA ILE A 322 3.95 -5.66 0.01
C ILE A 322 2.54 -5.17 0.35
N VAL A 323 1.85 -4.53 -0.60
CA VAL A 323 0.48 -4.03 -0.41
C VAL A 323 -0.44 -5.14 0.14
N GLY A 324 -1.17 -4.83 1.21
CA GLY A 324 -2.07 -5.73 1.92
C GLY A 324 -1.40 -6.70 2.90
N THR A 325 -0.08 -6.87 2.87
CA THR A 325 0.63 -7.79 3.78
C THR A 325 0.86 -7.17 5.16
N ARG A 326 0.99 -8.06 6.16
CA ARG A 326 1.25 -7.71 7.55
C ARG A 326 2.43 -8.48 8.10
N TYR A 327 3.21 -7.83 8.94
CA TYR A 327 4.21 -8.50 9.77
C TYR A 327 4.14 -8.00 11.19
N THR A 328 4.23 -8.90 12.16
CA THR A 328 4.55 -8.49 13.53
C THR A 328 6.06 -8.60 13.72
N VAL A 329 6.68 -7.49 14.14
CA VAL A 329 8.10 -7.44 14.47
C VAL A 329 8.29 -7.22 15.96
N LEU A 330 9.32 -7.86 16.52
CA LEU A 330 9.85 -7.55 17.84
C LEU A 330 11.14 -6.72 17.68
N VAL A 331 11.23 -5.66 18.46
CA VAL A 331 12.38 -4.75 18.53
C VAL A 331 12.99 -4.86 19.91
N ARG A 332 14.27 -5.24 19.96
CA ARG A 332 15.04 -5.27 21.20
C ARG A 332 15.41 -3.84 21.58
N LEU A 333 15.10 -3.42 22.80
CA LEU A 333 15.37 -2.08 23.33
C LEU A 333 16.78 -2.01 23.95
N ASP A 334 17.78 -2.37 23.16
CA ASP A 334 19.20 -2.44 23.56
C ASP A 334 20.00 -1.17 23.22
N GLN A 335 19.39 -0.22 22.50
CA GLN A 335 19.99 1.07 22.24
C GLN A 335 19.78 2.05 23.41
N PRO A 336 20.61 3.10 23.53
CA PRO A 336 20.39 4.16 24.53
C PRO A 336 19.00 4.76 24.43
N VAL A 337 18.47 5.24 25.56
CA VAL A 337 17.21 6.00 25.60
C VAL A 337 17.33 7.22 24.69
N GLY A 338 16.36 7.44 23.80
CA GLY A 338 16.43 8.49 22.79
C GLY A 338 15.47 8.31 21.63
N ASN A 339 15.59 9.20 20.65
CA ASN A 339 14.80 9.20 19.42
C ASN A 339 15.61 8.56 18.28
N TYR A 340 14.96 7.69 17.52
CA TYR A 340 15.52 7.01 16.36
C TYR A 340 14.63 7.26 15.15
N THR A 341 15.21 7.39 13.96
CA THR A 341 14.45 7.62 12.74
C THR A 341 13.87 6.29 12.24
N ILE A 342 12.55 6.27 12.04
CA ILE A 342 11.87 5.26 11.23
C ILE A 342 11.87 5.75 9.79
N ARG A 343 12.26 4.88 8.87
CA ARG A 343 12.30 5.15 7.44
C ARG A 343 11.23 4.35 6.73
N LEU A 344 10.51 5.02 5.83
CA LEU A 344 9.38 4.47 5.06
C LEU A 344 9.52 4.80 3.57
N PRO A 345 10.66 4.51 2.90
CA PRO A 345 10.76 4.70 1.47
C PRO A 345 9.86 3.73 0.72
N LEU A 346 9.48 4.12 -0.50
CA LEU A 346 8.93 3.15 -1.44
C LEU A 346 9.98 2.09 -1.78
N PHE A 347 9.51 0.89 -2.11
CA PHE A 347 10.36 -0.19 -2.56
C PHE A 347 11.15 0.21 -3.81
N ARG A 348 12.39 -0.28 -3.96
CA ARG A 348 13.41 0.18 -4.94
C ARG A 348 12.94 0.28 -6.41
N PHE A 349 11.93 -0.49 -6.81
CA PHE A 349 11.38 -0.50 -8.17
C PHE A 349 10.09 0.34 -8.32
N ALA A 350 9.75 1.16 -7.33
CA ALA A 350 8.65 2.09 -7.44
C ALA A 350 8.98 3.18 -8.49
N PRO A 351 7.99 3.62 -9.29
CA PRO A 351 8.12 4.65 -10.31
C PRO A 351 8.27 6.09 -9.76
N GLN A 352 8.53 6.21 -8.45
CA GLN A 352 8.71 7.49 -7.77
C GLN A 352 9.74 7.39 -6.64
N LEU A 353 10.65 8.36 -6.61
CA LEU A 353 11.61 8.59 -5.54
C LEU A 353 10.95 9.38 -4.40
N ILE A 354 10.36 8.68 -3.42
CA ILE A 354 9.70 9.29 -2.27
C ILE A 354 9.88 8.44 -1.00
N SER A 355 9.97 9.11 0.16
CA SER A 355 10.06 8.46 1.47
C SER A 355 9.24 9.19 2.53
N GLY A 356 8.52 8.41 3.34
CA GLY A 356 7.98 8.85 4.62
C GLY A 356 9.00 8.66 5.76
N PHE A 357 8.73 9.32 6.89
CA PHE A 357 9.53 9.18 8.10
C PHE A 357 8.66 9.23 9.36
N ALA A 358 9.13 8.58 10.42
CA ALA A 358 8.55 8.65 11.75
C ALA A 358 9.66 8.64 12.81
N VAL A 359 9.30 8.86 14.08
CA VAL A 359 10.22 8.79 15.22
C VAL A 359 9.90 7.57 16.06
N PHE A 360 10.90 6.72 16.29
CA PHE A 360 10.86 5.68 17.31
C PHE A 360 11.48 6.24 18.59
N ASN A 361 10.65 6.52 19.59
CA ASN A 361 11.07 7.02 20.89
C ASN A 361 11.24 5.86 21.87
N VAL A 362 12.44 5.70 22.42
CA VAL A 362 12.71 4.77 23.52
C VAL A 362 12.82 5.57 24.80
N ASP A 363 11.90 5.36 25.74
CA ASP A 363 11.88 6.04 27.04
C ASP A 363 12.21 5.09 28.21
N ARG A 364 12.38 5.66 29.41
CA ARG A 364 12.44 4.88 30.66
C ARG A 364 11.06 4.86 31.29
N SER A 365 10.53 3.67 31.59
CA SER A 365 9.30 3.54 32.37
C SER A 365 9.46 4.23 33.74
N ARG A 366 8.60 5.17 34.09
CA ARG A 366 8.51 5.67 35.48
C ARG A 366 7.69 4.68 36.33
N PRO A 367 8.15 4.25 37.51
CA PRO A 367 7.33 3.43 38.40
C PRO A 367 6.06 4.20 38.79
N GLY A 368 4.88 3.66 38.48
CA GLY A 368 3.59 4.19 38.97
C GLY A 368 2.68 4.87 37.94
N GLN A 369 3.05 4.98 36.66
CA GLN A 369 2.08 5.30 35.61
C GLN A 369 1.61 4.01 34.94
N ALA A 370 0.42 3.56 35.34
CA ALA A 370 -0.37 2.73 34.45
C ALA A 370 -0.50 3.50 33.13
N ILE A 371 -0.04 2.90 32.03
CA ILE A 371 -0.34 3.38 30.69
C ILE A 371 -1.85 3.21 30.54
N GLN A 372 -2.63 4.22 30.93
CA GLN A 372 -3.88 4.47 30.25
C GLN A 372 -3.48 4.63 28.79
N GLY A 373 -3.89 3.67 27.96
CA GLY A 373 -3.83 3.87 26.53
C GLY A 373 -4.43 5.24 26.27
N LEU A 374 -3.62 6.13 25.72
CA LEU A 374 -4.16 7.28 25.04
C LEU A 374 -4.97 6.69 23.88
N SER A 375 -6.22 6.33 24.17
CA SER A 375 -7.33 6.88 23.41
C SER A 375 -7.02 8.35 23.25
N GLN A 376 -6.24 8.68 22.22
CA GLN A 376 -6.27 10.00 21.64
C GLN A 376 -7.65 10.13 20.98
N GLN A 377 -8.68 10.28 21.81
CA GLN A 377 -9.63 11.36 21.56
C GLN A 377 -8.80 12.64 21.63
N ILE A 378 -8.08 12.95 20.56
CA ILE A 378 -7.89 14.34 20.22
C ILE A 378 -9.31 14.79 19.91
N SER A 379 -9.98 15.36 20.91
CA SER A 379 -11.00 16.36 20.63
C SER A 379 -10.26 17.41 19.81
N LEU A 380 -10.26 17.26 18.48
CA LEU A 380 -10.07 18.37 17.58
C LEU A 380 -11.14 19.34 18.04
N GLY A 381 -10.70 20.41 18.71
CA GLY A 381 -11.59 21.52 18.99
C GLY A 381 -12.18 21.88 17.64
N SER A 382 -13.44 21.51 17.43
CA SER A 382 -14.22 21.96 16.30
C SER A 382 -14.14 23.48 16.39
N VAL A 383 -13.32 24.10 15.56
CA VAL A 383 -13.46 25.52 15.30
C VAL A 383 -14.78 25.62 14.57
N LYS A 384 -15.87 25.79 15.33
CA LYS A 384 -17.11 26.30 14.78
C LYS A 384 -16.70 27.59 14.07
N ALA A 385 -16.75 27.58 12.75
CA ALA A 385 -16.66 28.79 11.95
C ALA A 385 -17.75 29.74 12.46
N GLN A 386 -17.38 30.69 13.31
CA GLN A 386 -18.26 31.77 13.71
C GLN A 386 -18.30 32.75 12.54
N GLY A 387 -19.47 32.81 11.90
CA GLY A 387 -19.99 33.99 11.21
C GLY A 387 -19.16 34.55 10.06
N LEU A 388 -19.39 34.04 8.85
CA LEU A 388 -19.31 34.86 7.64
C LEU A 388 -20.73 35.10 7.10
N PRO A 389 -21.02 36.29 6.54
CA PRO A 389 -22.40 36.75 6.32
C PRO A 389 -23.14 35.91 5.28
N ILE A 390 -24.37 35.55 5.61
CA ILE A 390 -25.36 34.95 4.72
C ILE A 390 -25.72 35.96 3.63
N LEU A 391 -25.44 35.64 2.38
CA LEU A 391 -26.09 36.29 1.22
C LEU A 391 -27.39 35.52 0.90
N PRO A 392 -28.50 36.21 0.56
CA PRO A 392 -29.80 35.58 0.39
C PRO A 392 -29.91 34.76 -0.90
N PRO A 393 -30.85 33.78 -0.96
CA PRO A 393 -31.02 32.91 -2.11
C PRO A 393 -31.67 33.64 -3.29
N ALA A 394 -31.08 33.51 -4.48
CA ALA A 394 -31.76 33.86 -5.71
C ALA A 394 -32.69 32.70 -6.12
N ASN A 395 -34.00 32.97 -6.08
CA ASN A 395 -35.03 32.08 -6.62
C ASN A 395 -34.94 31.98 -8.15
N GLY A 396 -34.89 30.75 -8.63
CA GLY A 396 -35.73 30.22 -9.73
C GLY A 396 -35.56 30.80 -11.14
N LEU A 397 -35.02 29.98 -12.04
CA LEU A 397 -35.55 29.84 -13.40
C LEU A 397 -35.29 28.40 -13.89
N LEU A 398 -36.39 27.67 -14.02
CA LEU A 398 -36.49 26.38 -14.70
C LEU A 398 -36.15 26.57 -16.20
N ALA A 399 -35.24 25.77 -16.73
CA ALA A 399 -35.19 25.48 -18.15
C ALA A 399 -34.79 24.01 -18.34
N SER A 400 -35.78 23.22 -18.74
CA SER A 400 -35.69 21.88 -19.30
C SER A 400 -34.68 21.83 -20.45
N VAL A 401 -33.70 20.93 -20.39
CA VAL A 401 -32.88 20.54 -21.54
C VAL A 401 -33.27 19.12 -21.93
N GLY A 402 -33.92 19.01 -23.09
CA GLY A 402 -34.30 17.77 -23.72
C GLY A 402 -33.08 16.99 -24.23
N ILE A 403 -33.22 15.67 -24.16
CA ILE A 403 -32.32 14.69 -24.75
C ILE A 403 -32.65 14.63 -26.26
N GLU A 404 -31.66 14.78 -27.13
CA GLU A 404 -31.78 14.38 -28.53
C GLU A 404 -30.77 13.28 -28.89
N ASP A 405 -31.33 12.32 -29.61
CA ASP A 405 -30.86 11.01 -30.05
C ASP A 405 -29.98 11.15 -31.31
N PRO A 406 -28.82 10.46 -31.44
CA PRO A 406 -27.96 10.59 -32.62
C PRO A 406 -28.34 9.57 -33.70
N LEU A 407 -29.42 9.82 -34.44
CA LEU A 407 -29.66 9.18 -35.74
C LEU A 407 -30.11 10.23 -36.75
N GLY A 408 -29.19 10.68 -37.61
CA GLY A 408 -29.45 11.66 -38.66
C GLY A 408 -28.84 11.26 -40.00
N SER A 409 -29.61 10.53 -40.79
CA SER A 409 -29.39 10.28 -42.21
C SER A 409 -29.68 11.53 -43.06
N ASN A 410 -28.77 11.82 -43.99
CA ASN A 410 -28.88 12.59 -45.25
C ASN A 410 -30.18 13.40 -45.52
N PHE A 411 -30.06 14.70 -45.81
CA PHE A 411 -30.64 15.33 -47.01
C PHE A 411 -30.03 16.73 -47.30
N GLN A 412 -29.96 17.06 -48.59
CA GLN A 412 -29.35 18.22 -49.30
C GLN A 412 -29.95 19.59 -48.88
N SER A 413 -29.38 20.80 -49.08
CA SER A 413 -28.76 21.41 -50.28
C SER A 413 -28.10 22.80 -49.99
N ARG A 414 -27.07 23.14 -50.77
CA ARG A 414 -26.45 24.49 -51.03
C ARG A 414 -27.39 25.45 -51.83
N PRO A 415 -27.04 26.71 -52.23
CA PRO A 415 -25.89 27.62 -51.95
C PRO A 415 -26.23 29.15 -51.79
N SER A 416 -25.19 30.00 -51.61
CA SER A 416 -24.91 31.33 -52.26
C SER A 416 -24.56 32.48 -51.28
N THR A 417 -23.28 32.90 -51.21
CA THR A 417 -22.59 34.06 -51.86
C THR A 417 -22.67 35.39 -51.11
N ASN A 418 -21.52 35.92 -50.62
CA ASN A 418 -20.83 37.08 -51.21
C ASN A 418 -19.54 37.44 -50.44
N GLU A 419 -18.49 37.72 -51.21
CA GLU A 419 -17.17 38.21 -50.80
C GLU A 419 -17.13 39.74 -50.63
N SER A 420 -16.20 40.26 -49.81
CA SER A 420 -15.15 41.22 -50.22
C SER A 420 -14.28 41.69 -49.04
N GLU A 421 -12.96 41.51 -49.19
CA GLU A 421 -11.78 41.96 -48.40
C GLU A 421 -11.31 43.39 -48.83
N PRO A 422 -10.09 43.96 -48.53
CA PRO A 422 -9.03 43.78 -47.49
C PRO A 422 -8.36 45.12 -46.98
N LEU A 423 -7.28 45.03 -46.17
CA LEU A 423 -6.03 45.86 -46.18
C LEU A 423 -5.01 45.30 -45.13
N LEU A 424 -3.93 44.57 -45.47
CA LEU A 424 -2.53 44.97 -45.81
C LEU A 424 -1.93 46.07 -44.90
N ALA A 425 -0.67 46.13 -44.45
CA ALA A 425 0.54 45.29 -44.35
C ALA A 425 1.64 46.19 -43.73
N LEU A 426 2.67 45.66 -43.04
CA LEU A 426 4.07 46.09 -43.26
C LEU A 426 5.10 45.12 -42.63
N LEU A 427 6.08 44.76 -43.46
CA LEU A 427 7.19 43.84 -43.23
C LEU A 427 8.47 44.59 -42.83
N GLY A 428 9.39 43.89 -42.16
CA GLY A 428 10.80 44.26 -42.07
C GLY A 428 11.66 43.01 -41.94
N SER A 429 12.24 42.56 -43.05
CA SER A 429 13.08 41.36 -43.19
C SER A 429 14.57 41.75 -43.23
N VAL A 430 15.48 41.00 -42.60
CA VAL A 430 16.91 40.97 -42.98
C VAL A 430 17.49 39.54 -42.87
N LYS A 431 18.34 39.23 -43.86
CA LYS A 431 18.88 37.94 -44.33
C LYS A 431 19.98 37.31 -43.47
N ALA A 432 20.16 35.99 -43.66
CA ALA A 432 21.32 35.20 -43.25
C ALA A 432 22.51 35.32 -44.25
N THR A 433 23.74 35.22 -43.73
CA THR A 433 24.98 34.89 -44.49
C THR A 433 26.02 34.21 -43.59
N SER A 434 26.92 33.43 -44.20
CA SER A 434 27.74 32.33 -43.67
C SER A 434 29.15 32.66 -43.12
N VAL A 435 29.65 31.82 -42.19
CA VAL A 435 31.04 31.23 -42.03
C VAL A 435 32.24 32.23 -42.02
N THR A 436 33.14 32.34 -41.02
CA THR A 436 34.19 31.40 -40.54
C THR A 436 35.02 32.08 -39.42
N ASN A 437 35.59 31.28 -38.50
CA ASN A 437 36.80 31.47 -37.66
C ASN A 437 36.98 32.72 -36.76
N GLY A 438 37.21 32.47 -35.46
CA GLY A 438 38.01 33.34 -34.58
C GLY A 438 37.35 33.68 -33.25
N VAL A 439 38.06 33.45 -32.16
CA VAL A 439 37.63 33.70 -30.77
C VAL A 439 37.66 35.20 -30.47
N GLU A 440 36.57 35.75 -29.93
CA GLU A 440 36.55 37.08 -29.28
C GLU A 440 35.96 36.96 -27.86
N VAL A 441 36.62 37.62 -26.91
CA VAL A 441 36.21 37.73 -25.51
C VAL A 441 35.71 39.17 -25.32
N ASP A 442 34.39 39.34 -25.17
CA ASP A 442 33.81 40.63 -24.83
C ASP A 442 33.33 40.64 -23.37
N THR A 443 33.96 41.49 -22.56
CA THR A 443 33.51 41.85 -21.21
C THR A 443 32.49 42.96 -21.30
N LEU A 444 31.23 42.69 -20.97
CA LEU A 444 30.24 43.73 -20.70
C LEU A 444 30.28 44.11 -19.22
N SER A 445 31.05 45.16 -18.92
CA SER A 445 30.86 46.03 -17.77
C SER A 445 29.77 47.05 -18.09
N ASP A 446 28.72 47.12 -17.28
CA ASP A 446 28.13 48.36 -16.76
C ASP A 446 26.77 48.07 -16.10
N PHE A 447 26.69 48.23 -14.77
CA PHE A 447 25.62 48.95 -14.06
C PHE A 447 26.05 49.15 -12.57
N PRO A 448 25.75 50.32 -11.96
CA PRO A 448 26.39 50.79 -10.73
C PRO A 448 25.78 50.24 -9.43
N ALA A 449 26.59 50.30 -8.38
CA ALA A 449 26.38 49.75 -7.05
C ALA A 449 25.24 50.39 -6.24
N GLY A 450 24.57 49.54 -5.43
CA GLY A 450 24.05 49.94 -4.13
C GLY A 450 22.68 49.36 -3.74
N GLN A 451 22.66 48.25 -2.98
CA GLN A 451 21.84 48.02 -1.76
C GLN A 451 22.26 46.67 -1.09
N PRO A 452 22.23 46.53 0.25
CA PRO A 452 22.85 45.41 0.97
C PRO A 452 21.87 44.25 1.24
N GLY A 453 22.22 43.01 0.86
CA GLY A 453 21.42 41.83 1.23
C GLY A 453 21.61 40.53 0.44
N TYR A 454 22.40 40.51 -0.65
CA TYR A 454 22.66 39.30 -1.44
C TYR A 454 24.17 39.09 -1.64
N PRO A 455 24.73 37.89 -1.47
CA PRO A 455 26.09 37.61 -1.93
C PRO A 455 26.13 37.62 -3.47
N PRO A 456 27.19 38.17 -4.10
CA PRO A 456 27.32 38.24 -5.55
C PRO A 456 27.53 36.84 -6.16
N VAL A 457 26.79 36.55 -7.24
CA VAL A 457 27.04 35.38 -8.09
C VAL A 457 28.16 35.73 -9.06
N ASN A 458 29.38 35.28 -8.78
CA ASN A 458 30.46 35.30 -9.77
C ASN A 458 30.23 34.19 -10.79
N THR A 459 29.73 34.52 -11.97
CA THR A 459 29.67 33.62 -13.13
C THR A 459 30.81 33.96 -14.07
N ALA A 460 31.88 33.16 -14.06
CA ALA A 460 32.90 33.18 -15.12
C ALA A 460 32.74 31.92 -15.99
N CYS A 461 32.61 32.12 -17.30
CA CYS A 461 32.52 31.05 -18.30
C CYS A 461 33.92 30.69 -18.82
N LEU A 462 34.34 29.44 -18.70
CA LEU A 462 35.48 28.87 -19.42
C LEU A 462 34.97 27.86 -20.46
N ARG A 463 35.27 28.08 -21.74
CA ARG A 463 34.94 27.15 -22.84
C ARG A 463 36.13 26.22 -23.12
N ILE A 464 35.91 24.91 -23.10
CA ILE A 464 36.71 23.93 -23.85
C ILE A 464 35.73 23.03 -24.62
N ASN A 465 35.79 23.12 -25.95
CA ASN A 465 35.15 22.30 -26.99
C ASN A 465 33.65 21.91 -26.86
N SER A 466 32.85 22.72 -27.54
CA SER A 466 31.53 22.48 -28.18
C SER A 466 30.38 21.84 -27.38
N THR A 467 29.35 22.69 -27.23
CA THR A 467 27.91 22.41 -27.05
C THR A 467 27.46 21.87 -25.69
N VAL A 468 27.43 22.75 -24.67
CA VAL A 468 26.31 23.07 -23.76
C VAL A 468 26.85 23.99 -22.64
N CYS A 469 26.25 25.17 -22.43
CA CYS A 469 26.48 25.96 -21.20
C CYS A 469 25.63 25.36 -20.08
N GLN A 470 26.25 24.76 -19.06
CA GLN A 470 25.55 24.41 -17.82
C GLN A 470 25.84 25.45 -16.73
N PRO A 471 24.83 25.98 -16.02
CA PRO A 471 25.07 26.78 -14.82
C PRO A 471 25.61 25.88 -13.71
N ARG A 472 26.90 25.98 -13.39
CA ARG A 472 27.48 25.38 -12.18
C ARG A 472 27.71 26.49 -11.14
N MET A 473 27.18 26.29 -9.94
CA MET A 473 27.72 26.97 -8.75
C MET A 473 29.09 26.34 -8.45
N LEU A 474 30.16 27.11 -8.60
CA LEU A 474 31.45 26.74 -8.03
C LEU A 474 31.42 27.06 -6.53
N PRO A 475 31.70 26.10 -5.62
CA PRO A 475 32.02 26.45 -4.25
C PRO A 475 33.30 27.31 -4.22
N SER A 476 33.39 28.24 -3.27
CA SER A 476 34.52 29.15 -3.10
C SER A 476 35.87 28.41 -3.21
N LEU A 477 36.67 28.74 -4.23
CA LEU A 477 37.97 28.10 -4.52
C LEU A 477 39.12 28.54 -3.59
N GLU A 478 38.83 29.30 -2.53
CA GLU A 478 39.86 29.77 -1.59
C GLU A 478 40.58 28.66 -0.78
N PRO A 479 40.03 27.47 -0.49
CA PRO A 479 40.79 26.46 0.24
C PRO A 479 41.82 25.68 -0.60
N LEU A 480 41.64 25.61 -1.93
CA LEU A 480 42.41 24.68 -2.80
C LEU A 480 43.68 25.28 -3.41
N LEU A 481 43.86 26.60 -3.37
CA LEU A 481 45.09 27.25 -3.84
C LEU A 481 46.22 27.29 -2.79
N SER A 482 45.96 26.83 -1.56
CA SER A 482 46.95 26.84 -0.47
C SER A 482 47.90 25.63 -0.45
N LYS A 483 47.73 24.64 -1.34
CA LYS A 483 48.46 23.35 -1.23
C LYS A 483 49.11 22.80 -2.50
N GLY A 484 49.25 23.59 -3.57
CA GLY A 484 50.16 23.27 -4.68
C GLY A 484 50.06 21.86 -5.28
N GLN A 485 48.85 21.30 -5.42
CA GLN A 485 48.63 19.99 -6.04
C GLN A 485 48.03 20.14 -7.46
N ASN A 486 48.53 19.31 -8.38
CA ASN A 486 48.17 19.29 -9.80
C ASN A 486 46.73 18.79 -10.03
N LEU A 487 46.03 19.43 -10.97
CA LEU A 487 44.60 19.24 -11.27
C LEU A 487 44.22 17.93 -11.99
N THR A 488 45.17 17.04 -12.26
CA THR A 488 44.94 15.77 -12.96
C THR A 488 44.68 14.59 -12.02
N ASP A 489 45.09 14.66 -10.75
CA ASP A 489 44.97 13.53 -9.80
C ASP A 489 43.62 13.51 -9.05
N ALA A 490 42.74 14.49 -9.31
CA ALA A 490 41.40 14.59 -8.70
C ALA A 490 40.29 13.90 -9.50
N VAL A 491 40.61 13.31 -10.66
CA VAL A 491 39.61 12.74 -11.59
C VAL A 491 39.40 11.23 -11.38
N ASP A 492 40.32 10.53 -10.69
CA ASP A 492 40.26 9.06 -10.49
C ASP A 492 40.14 8.59 -9.03
N ALA A 493 39.86 9.47 -8.08
CA ALA A 493 39.54 9.07 -6.71
C ALA A 493 38.04 8.70 -6.61
N PRO A 494 37.66 7.51 -6.10
CA PRO A 494 36.26 7.22 -5.81
C PRO A 494 35.76 8.27 -4.84
N LEU A 495 34.74 9.03 -5.25
CA LEU A 495 34.05 10.03 -4.45
C LEU A 495 33.43 9.37 -3.21
N GLN A 496 34.25 9.16 -2.17
CA GLN A 496 33.79 8.94 -0.81
C GLN A 496 33.27 10.28 -0.27
N VAL A 497 32.10 10.67 -0.75
CA VAL A 497 31.37 11.83 -0.22
C VAL A 497 30.91 11.47 1.19
N ARG A 498 31.21 12.35 2.13
CA ARG A 498 30.97 12.15 3.57
C ARG A 498 29.48 11.82 3.81
N PRO A 499 29.15 10.76 4.57
CA PRO A 499 27.77 10.30 4.74
C PRO A 499 26.84 11.27 5.50
N ALA A 500 27.33 12.45 5.91
CA ALA A 500 26.58 13.44 6.68
C ALA A 500 25.70 14.39 5.83
N GLU A 501 26.06 14.70 4.58
CA GLU A 501 25.34 15.73 3.79
C GLU A 501 23.92 15.30 3.36
N TRP A 502 23.71 13.99 3.21
CA TRP A 502 22.45 13.32 2.86
C TRP A 502 21.38 13.40 3.96
N LEU A 503 21.83 13.51 5.22
CA LEU A 503 20.99 13.66 6.40
C LEU A 503 20.87 15.12 6.83
N ASN A 504 21.91 15.92 6.60
CA ASN A 504 22.01 17.30 7.10
C ASN A 504 21.17 18.33 6.32
N GLY A 505 20.61 17.96 5.16
CA GLY A 505 19.71 18.84 4.38
C GLY A 505 18.28 18.92 4.94
N TRP A 506 17.93 18.10 5.92
CA TRP A 506 16.54 17.92 6.37
C TRP A 506 16.28 18.64 7.71
N ASP A 507 15.65 19.81 7.59
CA ASP A 507 14.96 20.62 8.61
C ASP A 507 15.73 20.94 9.92
N LYS A 508 16.57 21.99 9.90
CA LYS A 508 17.06 22.66 11.11
C LYS A 508 16.11 23.79 11.53
N ARG A 509 14.89 23.50 11.99
CA ARG A 509 14.01 24.54 12.57
C ARG A 509 13.72 24.27 14.05
N LYS A 510 14.05 25.27 14.88
CA LYS A 510 13.63 25.40 16.28
C LYS A 510 12.29 26.14 16.30
N ASP A 511 11.38 25.76 17.19
CA ASP A 511 10.17 26.55 17.43
C ASP A 511 10.49 27.89 18.12
N GLN A 512 9.49 28.79 18.23
CA GLN A 512 9.65 30.11 18.84
C GLN A 512 10.03 30.06 20.34
N GLN A 513 10.03 28.87 20.95
CA GLN A 513 10.43 28.62 22.34
C GLN A 513 11.76 27.86 22.46
N GLY A 514 12.45 27.58 21.34
CA GLY A 514 13.76 26.93 21.32
C GLY A 514 13.74 25.42 21.62
N GLN A 515 12.58 24.78 21.61
CA GLN A 515 12.44 23.32 21.77
C GLN A 515 12.54 22.63 20.38
N ILE A 516 13.22 21.49 20.32
CA ILE A 516 13.36 20.66 19.11
C ILE A 516 12.28 19.57 19.20
N THR A 517 11.07 19.83 18.74
CA THR A 517 9.96 18.86 18.81
C THR A 517 9.55 18.28 17.46
N ASN A 518 10.21 18.67 16.35
CA ASN A 518 9.77 18.26 15.01
C ASN A 518 10.91 18.06 13.99
N VAL A 519 12.10 17.68 14.46
CA VAL A 519 13.29 17.38 13.64
C VAL A 519 13.61 15.90 13.77
N LEU A 520 13.83 15.21 12.64
CA LEU A 520 14.27 13.82 12.68
C LEU A 520 15.62 13.73 13.40
N PRO A 521 15.81 12.73 14.29
CA PRO A 521 17.07 12.59 15.00
C PRO A 521 18.19 12.34 13.98
N THR A 522 19.26 13.13 14.08
CA THR A 522 20.48 12.86 13.28
C THR A 522 21.07 11.54 13.75
N PRO A 523 21.24 10.55 12.87
CA PRO A 523 21.86 9.28 13.26
C PRO A 523 23.25 9.54 13.85
N GLN A 524 23.43 9.19 15.13
CA GLN A 524 24.73 9.37 15.81
C GLN A 524 25.82 8.51 15.16
N ASN A 525 25.43 7.40 14.53
CA ASN A 525 26.30 6.55 13.75
C ASN A 525 25.65 6.18 12.41
N LEU A 526 26.24 6.70 11.33
CA LEU A 526 25.78 6.51 9.96
C LEU A 526 25.93 5.07 9.48
N SER A 527 26.79 4.26 10.11
CA SER A 527 26.89 2.83 9.82
C SER A 527 25.70 2.01 10.35
N ARG A 528 24.77 2.64 11.07
CA ARG A 528 23.57 2.03 11.64
C ARG A 528 22.28 2.58 11.02
N VAL A 529 22.40 3.25 9.88
CA VAL A 529 21.30 3.49 8.95
C VAL A 529 21.19 2.25 8.06
N TRP A 530 19.98 1.74 7.86
CA TRP A 530 19.78 0.48 7.12
C TRP A 530 19.30 0.70 5.70
N VAL A 531 18.50 1.74 5.46
CA VAL A 531 17.81 1.98 4.20
C VAL A 531 17.97 3.44 3.77
N ARG A 532 18.26 3.66 2.49
CA ARG A 532 18.34 5.00 1.87
C ARG A 532 16.97 5.58 1.56
N TYR A 533 16.94 6.83 1.13
CA TYR A 533 15.71 7.52 0.72
C TYR A 533 15.01 6.82 -0.47
N ASN A 534 15.76 6.19 -1.37
CA ASN A 534 15.21 5.44 -2.52
C ASN A 534 14.86 3.96 -2.21
N GLY A 535 14.90 3.54 -0.93
CA GLY A 535 14.65 2.15 -0.54
C GLY A 535 15.83 1.20 -0.73
N THR A 536 16.99 1.69 -1.21
CA THR A 536 18.21 0.86 -1.32
C THR A 536 18.71 0.48 0.06
N LYS A 537 18.98 -0.81 0.26
CA LYS A 537 19.53 -1.36 1.49
C LYS A 537 21.04 -1.11 1.55
N LEU A 538 21.54 -0.60 2.67
CA LEU A 538 22.97 -0.36 2.89
C LEU A 538 23.72 -1.66 3.21
N SER A 539 25.05 -1.65 3.05
CA SER A 539 25.89 -2.84 3.25
C SER A 539 25.65 -3.47 4.63
N GLY A 540 25.31 -4.76 4.65
CA GLY A 540 24.98 -5.53 5.86
C GLY A 540 23.51 -5.53 6.25
N ALA A 541 22.68 -4.65 5.69
CA ALA A 541 21.24 -4.67 5.92
C ALA A 541 20.55 -5.74 5.06
N ARG A 542 19.80 -6.64 5.70
CA ARG A 542 18.96 -7.63 5.02
C ARG A 542 17.48 -7.41 5.32
N THR A 543 16.64 -7.82 4.39
CA THR A 543 15.18 -7.93 4.58
C THR A 543 14.78 -9.38 4.79
N GLN A 544 13.52 -9.60 5.16
CA GLN A 544 12.99 -10.93 5.39
C GLN A 544 12.98 -11.73 4.08
N ASN A 545 13.37 -13.00 4.16
CA ASN A 545 13.20 -13.94 3.07
C ASN A 545 11.75 -14.43 3.08
N ASP A 546 10.91 -13.81 2.26
CA ASP A 546 9.47 -14.06 2.20
C ASP A 546 9.14 -15.54 1.95
N SER A 547 9.80 -16.17 0.98
CA SER A 547 9.67 -17.60 0.64
C SER A 547 10.15 -18.53 1.76
N GLY A 548 10.92 -18.01 2.73
CA GLY A 548 11.44 -18.73 3.89
C GLY A 548 10.67 -18.50 5.19
N LEU A 549 9.57 -17.72 5.18
CA LEU A 549 8.74 -17.46 6.35
C LEU A 549 7.83 -18.65 6.67
N ALA A 550 8.45 -19.73 7.10
CA ALA A 550 7.77 -20.98 7.43
C ALA A 550 6.87 -20.79 8.67
N PRO A 551 5.60 -21.28 8.65
CA PRO A 551 4.71 -21.19 9.80
C PRO A 551 5.26 -21.85 11.06
N PHE A 552 4.95 -21.28 12.22
CA PHE A 552 5.26 -21.81 13.54
C PHE A 552 3.98 -21.93 14.40
N PRO A 553 3.55 -23.13 14.81
CA PRO A 553 4.10 -24.44 14.43
C PRO A 553 4.02 -24.69 12.93
N ALA A 554 4.81 -25.66 12.46
CA ALA A 554 4.80 -26.07 11.07
C ALA A 554 3.39 -26.44 10.61
N LYS A 555 2.98 -25.89 9.46
CA LYS A 555 1.72 -26.20 8.79
C LYS A 555 2.05 -26.95 7.49
N PRO A 556 2.09 -28.28 7.53
CA PRO A 556 2.45 -29.07 6.36
C PRO A 556 1.45 -28.81 5.23
N VAL A 557 1.97 -28.66 4.02
CA VAL A 557 1.15 -28.55 2.83
C VAL A 557 0.59 -29.93 2.44
N PRO A 558 -0.67 -30.04 1.97
CA PRO A 558 -1.21 -31.28 1.43
C PRO A 558 -0.30 -31.87 0.36
N GLN A 559 0.06 -33.14 0.52
CA GLN A 559 0.97 -33.86 -0.38
C GLN A 559 0.21 -34.52 -1.54
N GLY A 560 0.94 -34.83 -2.61
CA GLY A 560 0.37 -35.46 -3.80
C GLY A 560 -0.11 -34.47 -4.86
N ALA A 561 -0.82 -35.00 -5.85
CA ALA A 561 -1.37 -34.22 -6.96
C ALA A 561 -2.60 -33.43 -6.49
N ALA A 562 -2.75 -32.21 -7.01
CA ALA A 562 -3.96 -31.42 -6.83
C ALA A 562 -5.10 -31.97 -7.70
N ASP A 563 -6.34 -31.84 -7.22
CA ASP A 563 -7.55 -32.14 -7.98
C ASP A 563 -7.76 -31.12 -9.12
N TYR A 564 -7.35 -29.88 -8.87
CA TYR A 564 -7.39 -28.79 -9.84
C TYR A 564 -6.01 -28.17 -10.00
N THR A 565 -5.54 -28.03 -11.24
CA THR A 565 -4.39 -27.19 -11.59
C THR A 565 -4.89 -26.08 -12.50
N ILE A 566 -4.91 -24.85 -11.98
CA ILE A 566 -5.42 -23.67 -12.67
C ILE A 566 -4.24 -22.81 -13.07
N ARG A 567 -4.03 -22.65 -14.38
CA ARG A 567 -3.03 -21.71 -14.89
C ARG A 567 -3.71 -20.38 -15.14
N VAL A 568 -3.10 -19.30 -14.64
CA VAL A 568 -3.66 -17.96 -14.69
C VAL A 568 -2.69 -17.03 -15.38
N THR A 569 -3.18 -16.33 -16.40
CA THR A 569 -2.44 -15.26 -17.06
C THR A 569 -2.66 -13.97 -16.28
N VAL A 570 -1.56 -13.32 -15.89
CA VAL A 570 -1.56 -11.97 -15.31
C VAL A 570 -1.03 -11.00 -16.35
N ALA A 571 -1.86 -10.06 -16.80
CA ALA A 571 -1.48 -9.13 -17.87
C ALA A 571 -2.38 -7.89 -17.92
N LEU A 572 -1.85 -6.82 -18.51
CA LEU A 572 -2.63 -5.69 -19.01
C LEU A 572 -3.20 -6.05 -20.40
N ALA A 573 -4.50 -6.33 -20.48
CA ALA A 573 -5.15 -6.75 -21.74
C ALA A 573 -5.33 -5.57 -22.71
N ASN A 574 -5.64 -4.39 -22.18
CA ASN A 574 -5.63 -3.12 -22.89
C ASN A 574 -5.30 -2.01 -21.87
N VAL A 575 -5.21 -0.77 -22.34
CA VAL A 575 -4.82 0.41 -21.53
C VAL A 575 -5.62 0.61 -20.24
N LEU A 576 -6.84 0.05 -20.15
CA LEU A 576 -7.76 0.22 -19.02
C LEU A 576 -8.22 -1.11 -18.40
N THR A 577 -7.65 -2.24 -18.81
CA THR A 577 -8.18 -3.55 -18.45
C THR A 577 -7.08 -4.48 -18.00
N TRP A 578 -7.15 -4.87 -16.73
CA TRP A 578 -6.27 -5.87 -16.15
C TRP A 578 -6.97 -7.22 -16.05
N VAL A 579 -6.19 -8.30 -16.20
CA VAL A 579 -6.71 -9.67 -16.14
C VAL A 579 -5.87 -10.54 -15.23
N VAL A 580 -6.55 -11.40 -14.48
CA VAL A 580 -5.99 -12.50 -13.69
C VAL A 580 -6.94 -13.70 -13.81
N SER A 581 -7.01 -14.29 -15.00
CA SER A 581 -7.88 -15.43 -15.24
C SER A 581 -7.29 -16.43 -16.24
N PRO A 582 -7.76 -17.69 -16.25
CA PRO A 582 -7.28 -18.70 -17.19
C PRO A 582 -7.53 -18.37 -18.66
N ARG A 583 -8.57 -17.58 -18.96
CA ARG A 583 -8.93 -17.16 -20.31
C ARG A 583 -8.49 -15.72 -20.64
N ALA A 584 -7.70 -15.09 -19.77
CA ALA A 584 -7.25 -13.70 -19.92
C ALA A 584 -8.42 -12.71 -20.15
N LYS A 585 -9.52 -12.91 -19.42
CA LYS A 585 -10.70 -12.04 -19.39
C LYS A 585 -10.78 -11.27 -18.07
N PRO A 586 -11.19 -10.00 -18.09
CA PRO A 586 -11.31 -9.18 -16.89
C PRO A 586 -12.51 -9.58 -16.04
N PHE A 587 -12.38 -9.43 -14.73
CA PHE A 587 -13.54 -9.51 -13.84
C PHE A 587 -14.48 -8.33 -14.05
N GLN A 588 -15.78 -8.57 -13.87
CA GLN A 588 -16.83 -7.57 -14.06
C GLN A 588 -16.77 -6.47 -12.99
N SER A 589 -16.25 -5.28 -13.33
CA SER A 589 -16.11 -4.16 -12.39
C SER A 589 -17.43 -3.67 -11.79
N LEU A 590 -18.56 -3.82 -12.50
CA LEU A 590 -19.90 -3.43 -12.02
C LEU A 590 -20.64 -4.55 -11.27
N ARG A 591 -19.97 -5.66 -10.93
CA ARG A 591 -20.61 -6.78 -10.26
C ARG A 591 -21.16 -6.45 -8.88
N PHE A 592 -20.65 -5.41 -8.22
CA PHE A 592 -21.23 -4.90 -6.98
C PHE A 592 -22.70 -4.48 -7.13
N LEU A 593 -23.17 -4.30 -8.39
CA LEU A 593 -24.56 -4.05 -8.76
C LEU A 593 -25.39 -5.32 -9.07
N GLN A 594 -24.83 -6.50 -8.87
CA GLN A 594 -25.49 -7.77 -9.20
C GLN A 594 -25.80 -8.57 -7.93
N GLN A 595 -26.64 -9.59 -8.11
CA GLN A 595 -26.87 -10.57 -7.06
C GLN A 595 -25.53 -11.24 -6.66
N PRO A 596 -25.24 -11.34 -5.34
CA PRO A 596 -24.05 -12.01 -4.84
C PRO A 596 -23.92 -13.44 -5.37
N LEU A 597 -22.72 -13.81 -5.83
CA LEU A 597 -22.41 -15.17 -6.29
C LEU A 597 -22.69 -16.24 -5.23
N LEU A 598 -22.55 -15.90 -3.95
CA LEU A 598 -22.89 -16.76 -2.83
C LEU A 598 -24.39 -17.09 -2.75
N PHE A 599 -25.25 -16.19 -3.24
CA PHE A 599 -26.71 -16.34 -3.18
C PHE A 599 -27.31 -16.95 -4.45
N ARG A 600 -26.53 -17.07 -5.54
CA ARG A 600 -27.00 -17.68 -6.79
C ARG A 600 -27.17 -19.19 -6.62
N ASN A 601 -28.22 -19.73 -7.24
CA ASN A 601 -28.49 -21.16 -7.23
C ASN A 601 -27.35 -21.91 -7.95
N PRO A 602 -26.72 -22.92 -7.31
CA PRO A 602 -25.66 -23.71 -7.93
C PRO A 602 -26.07 -24.39 -9.24
N ASN A 603 -27.34 -24.75 -9.39
CA ASN A 603 -27.86 -25.45 -10.58
C ASN A 603 -28.20 -24.50 -11.74
N SER A 604 -28.20 -23.19 -11.52
CA SER A 604 -28.46 -22.18 -12.56
C SER A 604 -27.18 -21.48 -13.04
N PHE A 605 -26.01 -21.96 -12.63
CA PHE A 605 -24.72 -21.37 -12.97
C PHE A 605 -24.09 -22.09 -14.17
N SER A 606 -23.62 -21.32 -15.15
CA SER A 606 -22.80 -21.84 -16.25
C SER A 606 -21.40 -21.26 -16.14
N ILE A 607 -20.36 -22.10 -16.11
CA ILE A 607 -18.96 -21.63 -16.08
C ILE A 607 -18.58 -20.78 -17.31
N ASN A 608 -19.31 -20.93 -18.41
CA ASN A 608 -19.12 -20.12 -19.61
C ASN A 608 -19.73 -18.71 -19.48
N GLU A 609 -20.68 -18.49 -18.55
CA GLU A 609 -21.33 -17.19 -18.28
C GLU A 609 -20.31 -16.11 -17.87
N TYR A 610 -19.21 -16.52 -17.24
CA TYR A 610 -18.21 -15.61 -16.68
C TYR A 610 -16.85 -15.67 -17.37
N GLU A 611 -16.80 -16.28 -18.55
CA GLU A 611 -15.58 -16.42 -19.36
C GLU A 611 -14.34 -16.92 -18.57
N GLY A 612 -14.53 -17.75 -17.54
CA GLY A 612 -13.44 -18.25 -16.69
C GLY A 612 -12.98 -17.31 -15.56
N THR A 613 -13.71 -16.23 -15.27
CA THR A 613 -13.47 -15.34 -14.12
C THR A 613 -14.21 -15.77 -12.83
N VAL A 614 -15.08 -16.77 -12.93
CA VAL A 614 -15.72 -17.46 -11.80
C VAL A 614 -15.51 -18.96 -11.98
N ILE A 615 -14.97 -19.63 -10.96
CA ILE A 615 -14.60 -21.05 -11.02
C ILE A 615 -15.23 -21.80 -9.84
N ASP A 616 -15.98 -22.86 -10.15
CA ASP A 616 -16.54 -23.77 -9.16
C ASP A 616 -15.51 -24.84 -8.76
N LEU A 617 -15.31 -25.02 -7.45
CA LEU A 617 -14.36 -25.98 -6.89
C LEU A 617 -15.07 -26.88 -5.88
N ARG A 618 -14.93 -28.20 -6.03
CA ARG A 618 -15.61 -29.18 -5.15
C ARG A 618 -15.07 -29.16 -3.73
N ASN A 619 -15.93 -29.46 -2.76
CA ASN A 619 -15.55 -29.61 -1.36
C ASN A 619 -14.42 -30.65 -1.17
N GLY A 620 -13.44 -30.31 -0.32
CA GLY A 620 -12.30 -31.17 0.01
C GLY A 620 -11.23 -31.29 -1.07
N SER A 621 -11.34 -30.52 -2.16
CA SER A 621 -10.36 -30.56 -3.25
C SER A 621 -9.10 -29.76 -2.93
N ILE A 622 -7.96 -30.27 -3.42
CA ILE A 622 -6.69 -29.55 -3.42
C ILE A 622 -6.55 -28.80 -4.74
N VAL A 623 -6.18 -27.53 -4.66
CA VAL A 623 -6.10 -26.62 -5.80
C VAL A 623 -4.70 -26.03 -5.88
N ASP A 624 -4.05 -26.24 -7.02
CA ASP A 624 -2.84 -25.52 -7.42
C ASP A 624 -3.21 -24.37 -8.36
N ILE A 625 -2.73 -23.17 -8.06
CA ILE A 625 -2.76 -22.05 -9.01
C ILE A 625 -1.33 -21.72 -9.44
N ILE A 626 -1.12 -21.70 -10.75
CA ILE A 626 0.14 -21.32 -11.38
C ILE A 626 -0.10 -19.98 -12.07
N PHE A 627 0.51 -18.93 -11.53
CA PHE A 627 0.46 -17.59 -12.11
C PHE A 627 1.62 -17.42 -13.06
N GLU A 628 1.34 -16.89 -14.25
CA GLU A 628 2.36 -16.50 -15.20
C GLU A 628 2.07 -15.09 -15.69
N GLN A 629 3.04 -14.21 -15.49
CA GLN A 629 2.96 -12.85 -15.96
C GLN A 629 3.64 -12.73 -17.31
N ALA A 630 2.93 -12.18 -18.29
CA ALA A 630 3.42 -12.06 -19.66
C ALA A 630 3.82 -10.61 -19.98
N PHE A 631 4.86 -10.45 -20.81
CA PHE A 631 5.04 -9.20 -21.54
C PHE A 631 3.86 -9.00 -22.48
N THR A 632 3.39 -7.75 -22.57
CA THR A 632 2.36 -7.36 -23.52
C THR A 632 2.95 -6.35 -24.50
N LYS A 633 2.32 -6.17 -25.67
CA LYS A 633 2.72 -5.10 -26.61
C LYS A 633 2.59 -3.70 -25.98
N ILE A 634 1.76 -3.59 -24.95
CA ILE A 634 1.46 -2.36 -24.22
C ILE A 634 2.47 -2.13 -23.08
N GLU A 635 3.11 -3.20 -22.59
CA GLU A 635 4.13 -3.15 -21.53
C GLU A 635 5.46 -3.76 -22.02
N PRO A 636 6.13 -3.13 -23.01
CA PRO A 636 7.35 -3.68 -23.61
C PRO A 636 8.54 -3.71 -22.63
N GLU A 637 8.53 -2.85 -21.61
CA GLU A 637 9.57 -2.82 -20.57
C GLU A 637 9.32 -3.83 -19.43
N GLY A 638 8.17 -4.49 -19.46
CA GLY A 638 7.77 -5.51 -18.49
C GLY A 638 6.70 -5.02 -17.52
N PRO A 639 5.71 -5.87 -17.20
CA PRO A 639 4.61 -5.51 -16.32
C PRO A 639 5.09 -5.38 -14.85
N PRO A 640 4.47 -4.51 -14.03
CA PRO A 640 4.85 -4.34 -12.63
C PRO A 640 4.62 -5.62 -11.81
N PRO A 641 5.30 -5.82 -10.67
CA PRO A 641 4.92 -6.90 -9.77
C PRO A 641 3.51 -6.67 -9.21
N HIS A 642 2.73 -7.73 -9.06
CA HIS A 642 1.36 -7.64 -8.52
C HIS A 642 1.26 -8.28 -7.14
N PRO A 643 0.82 -7.55 -6.10
CA PRO A 643 0.41 -8.15 -4.84
C PRO A 643 -0.95 -8.81 -5.03
N LEU A 644 -1.04 -10.10 -4.83
CA LEU A 644 -2.29 -10.87 -4.90
C LEU A 644 -2.77 -11.13 -3.49
N HIS A 645 -4.08 -11.05 -3.29
CA HIS A 645 -4.77 -11.37 -2.07
C HIS A 645 -5.88 -12.38 -2.37
N LYS A 646 -6.00 -13.42 -1.54
CA LYS A 646 -7.15 -14.34 -1.56
C LYS A 646 -7.93 -14.17 -0.26
N HIS A 647 -9.23 -13.96 -0.39
CA HIS A 647 -10.15 -13.92 0.74
C HIS A 647 -10.30 -15.32 1.38
N GLN A 648 -10.90 -15.37 2.57
CA GLN A 648 -11.17 -16.61 3.29
C GLN A 648 -9.87 -17.38 3.62
N SER A 649 -9.81 -18.66 3.27
CA SER A 649 -8.69 -19.54 3.58
C SER A 649 -7.37 -19.04 2.97
N LYS A 650 -6.32 -19.07 3.79
CA LYS A 650 -4.93 -18.81 3.39
C LYS A 650 -4.46 -19.82 2.35
N VAL A 651 -3.45 -19.43 1.58
CA VAL A 651 -2.75 -20.28 0.62
C VAL A 651 -1.36 -20.66 1.15
N TRP A 652 -0.86 -21.81 0.74
CA TRP A 652 0.57 -22.13 0.80
C TRP A 652 1.26 -21.55 -0.43
N VAL A 653 2.22 -20.64 -0.23
CA VAL A 653 3.04 -20.08 -1.31
C VAL A 653 4.21 -21.04 -1.58
N LEU A 654 4.09 -21.85 -2.61
CA LEU A 654 5.02 -22.96 -2.86
C LEU A 654 6.34 -22.47 -3.45
N GLY A 655 6.30 -21.46 -4.32
CA GLY A 655 7.51 -20.94 -4.96
C GLY A 655 7.19 -19.80 -5.91
N GLN A 656 8.22 -19.02 -6.23
CA GLN A 656 8.14 -17.86 -7.12
C GLN A 656 9.47 -17.73 -7.88
N SER A 657 9.43 -17.11 -9.05
CA SER A 657 10.62 -16.78 -9.83
C SER A 657 11.28 -15.48 -9.38
N GLY A 658 12.46 -15.19 -9.93
CA GLY A 658 12.91 -13.80 -10.06
C GLY A 658 12.11 -13.06 -11.14
N PRO A 659 12.31 -11.73 -11.28
CA PRO A 659 11.71 -11.00 -12.38
C PRO A 659 12.24 -11.48 -13.74
N GLY A 660 11.43 -11.30 -14.79
CA GLY A 660 11.91 -11.44 -16.17
C GLY A 660 12.98 -10.39 -16.51
N THR A 661 13.82 -10.68 -17.49
CA THR A 661 14.92 -9.79 -17.90
C THR A 661 15.01 -9.69 -19.41
N ASN A 662 15.37 -8.52 -19.94
CA ASN A 662 15.60 -8.29 -21.38
C ASN A 662 14.41 -8.68 -22.26
N GLY A 663 13.18 -8.35 -21.84
CA GLY A 663 11.96 -8.68 -22.58
C GLY A 663 11.52 -10.15 -22.52
N ASN A 664 12.23 -11.00 -21.75
CA ASN A 664 11.90 -12.42 -21.61
C ASN A 664 11.26 -12.71 -20.26
N ALA A 665 10.02 -13.19 -20.28
CA ALA A 665 9.32 -13.61 -19.08
C ALA A 665 9.89 -14.94 -18.58
N THR A 666 9.99 -15.09 -17.26
CA THR A 666 10.25 -16.40 -16.68
C THR A 666 8.91 -17.15 -16.56
N ARG A 667 8.85 -18.36 -17.11
CA ARG A 667 7.66 -19.21 -17.07
C ARG A 667 7.85 -20.39 -16.13
N PHE A 668 6.76 -20.88 -15.56
CA PHE A 668 6.82 -22.05 -14.71
C PHE A 668 7.06 -23.29 -15.60
N PRO A 669 8.17 -24.04 -15.42
CA PRO A 669 8.66 -24.97 -16.44
C PRO A 669 7.93 -26.32 -16.47
N PHE A 670 6.93 -26.53 -15.60
CA PHE A 670 6.17 -27.77 -15.53
C PHE A 670 4.69 -27.53 -15.77
N ASN A 671 3.97 -28.58 -16.15
CA ASN A 671 2.53 -28.50 -16.35
C ASN A 671 1.77 -28.44 -15.02
N SER A 672 2.33 -29.02 -13.96
CA SER A 672 1.73 -29.08 -12.62
C SER A 672 2.79 -29.16 -11.51
N VAL A 673 2.38 -28.88 -10.27
CA VAL A 673 3.20 -29.11 -9.06
C VAL A 673 3.53 -30.59 -8.91
N ALA A 674 2.61 -31.48 -9.25
CA ALA A 674 2.84 -32.93 -9.20
C ALA A 674 3.97 -33.37 -10.16
N GLU A 675 4.05 -32.76 -11.35
CA GLU A 675 5.17 -32.99 -12.26
C GLU A 675 6.49 -32.44 -11.70
N ALA A 676 6.48 -31.21 -11.18
CA ALA A 676 7.66 -30.59 -10.56
C ALA A 676 8.22 -31.47 -9.43
N ASN A 677 7.35 -31.96 -8.55
CA ASN A 677 7.72 -32.81 -7.42
C ASN A 677 8.28 -34.16 -7.88
N ARG A 678 7.66 -34.81 -8.88
CA ARG A 678 8.18 -36.08 -9.44
C ARG A 678 9.58 -35.94 -10.04
N ARG A 679 9.91 -34.75 -10.56
CA ARG A 679 11.23 -34.43 -11.12
C ARG A 679 12.22 -33.89 -10.08
N ASN A 680 11.89 -33.93 -8.79
CA ASN A 680 12.70 -33.37 -7.69
C ASN A 680 13.12 -31.91 -7.93
N ALA A 681 12.22 -31.10 -8.48
CA ALA A 681 12.46 -29.70 -8.72
C ALA A 681 12.65 -28.94 -7.40
N THR A 682 13.74 -28.16 -7.28
CA THR A 682 14.07 -27.39 -6.07
C THR A 682 13.37 -26.03 -5.98
N LEU A 683 12.63 -25.65 -7.03
CA LEU A 683 11.92 -24.37 -7.13
C LEU A 683 10.61 -24.29 -6.32
N LEU A 684 10.14 -25.40 -5.75
CA LEU A 684 8.96 -25.44 -4.88
C LEU A 684 9.32 -25.97 -3.49
N ASN A 685 8.83 -25.30 -2.45
CA ASN A 685 8.89 -25.77 -1.07
C ASN A 685 7.60 -26.55 -0.73
N MET A 686 7.70 -27.87 -0.73
CA MET A 686 6.58 -28.76 -0.37
C MET A 686 6.60 -29.24 1.09
N ARG A 687 7.52 -28.72 1.93
CA ARG A 687 7.70 -29.22 3.31
C ARG A 687 6.99 -28.35 4.34
N ASN A 688 7.30 -27.05 4.35
CA ASN A 688 6.68 -26.06 5.23
C ASN A 688 6.76 -24.68 4.57
N PRO A 689 6.12 -24.51 3.38
CA PRO A 689 6.07 -23.21 2.71
C PRO A 689 5.31 -22.17 3.55
N PRO A 690 5.54 -20.87 3.31
CA PRO A 690 4.73 -19.82 3.91
C PRO A 690 3.23 -20.06 3.70
N SER A 691 2.43 -19.88 4.76
CA SER A 691 0.97 -19.91 4.71
C SER A 691 0.45 -18.51 4.95
N ARG A 692 -0.17 -17.91 3.93
CA ARG A 692 -0.47 -16.46 3.90
C ARG A 692 -1.74 -16.19 3.09
N ASP A 693 -2.32 -15.01 3.26
CA ASP A 693 -3.43 -14.55 2.42
C ASP A 693 -2.99 -13.55 1.34
N GLY A 694 -1.79 -12.97 1.47
CA GLY A 694 -1.16 -12.14 0.44
C GLY A 694 0.13 -12.77 -0.13
N TRP A 695 0.42 -12.55 -1.41
CA TRP A 695 1.71 -12.90 -2.02
C TRP A 695 2.01 -12.05 -3.25
N GLN A 696 3.28 -11.91 -3.63
CA GLN A 696 3.65 -11.15 -4.83
C GLN A 696 3.78 -12.06 -6.06
N ILE A 697 3.30 -11.60 -7.22
CA ILE A 697 3.70 -12.12 -8.53
C ILE A 697 4.88 -11.26 -8.99
N PRO A 698 6.08 -11.84 -9.19
CA PRO A 698 7.25 -11.11 -9.68
C PRO A 698 6.99 -10.55 -11.08
N SER A 699 7.52 -9.34 -11.35
CA SER A 699 7.47 -8.70 -12.67
C SER A 699 7.93 -9.64 -13.79
N ALA A 700 7.09 -9.87 -14.80
CA ALA A 700 7.32 -10.83 -15.88
C ALA A 700 7.77 -12.22 -15.40
N GLY A 701 7.26 -12.65 -14.23
CA GLY A 701 7.63 -13.89 -13.59
C GLY A 701 6.47 -14.85 -13.37
N TRP A 702 6.70 -15.83 -12.50
CA TRP A 702 5.70 -16.79 -12.08
C TRP A 702 5.65 -16.95 -10.56
N ALA A 703 4.49 -17.34 -10.07
CA ALA A 703 4.30 -17.80 -8.70
C ALA A 703 3.39 -19.03 -8.69
N VAL A 704 3.56 -19.90 -7.70
CA VAL A 704 2.70 -21.06 -7.49
C VAL A 704 2.20 -21.07 -6.06
N VAL A 705 0.88 -21.18 -5.92
CA VAL A 705 0.23 -21.33 -4.62
C VAL A 705 -0.66 -22.57 -4.61
N ARG A 706 -0.86 -23.14 -3.43
CA ARG A 706 -1.78 -24.26 -3.17
C ARG A 706 -2.75 -23.89 -2.07
N PHE A 707 -3.99 -24.33 -2.18
CA PHE A 707 -4.96 -24.27 -1.07
C PHE A 707 -5.91 -25.46 -1.11
N GLU A 708 -6.67 -25.63 -0.02
CA GLU A 708 -7.70 -26.65 0.12
C GLU A 708 -9.07 -25.99 0.20
N VAL A 709 -10.05 -26.56 -0.52
CA VAL A 709 -11.45 -26.16 -0.43
C VAL A 709 -12.06 -26.75 0.83
N ALA A 710 -11.92 -26.04 1.95
CA ALA A 710 -12.26 -26.56 3.27
C ALA A 710 -13.72 -26.29 3.72
N TYR A 711 -14.40 -25.32 3.12
CA TYR A 711 -15.76 -24.93 3.48
C TYR A 711 -16.48 -24.17 2.35
N PRO A 712 -17.83 -24.17 2.32
CA PRO A 712 -18.59 -23.41 1.33
C PRO A 712 -18.33 -21.91 1.45
N SER A 713 -17.87 -21.28 0.36
CA SER A 713 -17.70 -19.84 0.25
C SER A 713 -17.67 -19.36 -1.20
N ALA A 714 -17.94 -18.07 -1.42
CA ALA A 714 -17.59 -17.37 -2.65
C ALA A 714 -16.39 -16.47 -2.34
N THR A 715 -15.21 -16.88 -2.78
CA THR A 715 -13.93 -16.28 -2.41
C THR A 715 -13.40 -15.41 -3.54
N LEU A 716 -13.17 -14.13 -3.28
CA LEU A 716 -12.47 -13.26 -4.20
C LEU A 716 -10.95 -13.49 -4.09
N MET A 717 -10.27 -13.55 -5.23
CA MET A 717 -8.83 -13.44 -5.35
C MET A 717 -8.51 -12.30 -6.30
N HIS A 718 -7.72 -11.32 -5.88
CA HIS A 718 -7.49 -10.13 -6.67
C HIS A 718 -6.14 -9.48 -6.41
N CYS A 719 -5.73 -8.58 -7.30
CA CYS A 719 -4.59 -7.73 -7.02
C CYS A 719 -4.98 -6.69 -5.97
N HIS A 720 -4.12 -6.49 -4.96
CA HIS A 720 -4.34 -5.51 -3.90
C HIS A 720 -3.86 -4.10 -4.27
N ILE A 721 -3.47 -3.88 -5.53
CA ILE A 721 -3.38 -2.53 -6.09
C ILE A 721 -4.79 -2.11 -6.50
N GLY A 722 -5.30 -1.03 -5.92
CA GLY A 722 -6.70 -0.64 -5.97
C GLY A 722 -7.20 -0.38 -7.39
N HIS A 723 -6.46 0.39 -8.19
CA HIS A 723 -6.83 0.62 -9.58
C HIS A 723 -6.76 -0.67 -10.44
N HIS A 724 -5.80 -1.59 -10.18
CA HIS A 724 -5.76 -2.88 -10.87
C HIS A 724 -7.01 -3.73 -10.60
N LEU A 725 -7.49 -3.76 -9.34
CA LEU A 725 -8.75 -4.40 -8.99
C LEU A 725 -9.93 -3.72 -9.71
N ALA A 726 -10.01 -2.39 -9.65
CA ALA A 726 -11.08 -1.61 -10.27
C ALA A 726 -11.19 -1.86 -11.79
N MET A 727 -10.06 -2.11 -12.44
CA MET A 727 -9.91 -2.41 -13.88
C MET A 727 -10.02 -3.91 -14.22
N GLY A 728 -10.42 -4.75 -13.27
CA GLY A 728 -10.79 -6.14 -13.53
C GLY A 728 -9.77 -7.21 -13.14
N MET A 729 -8.68 -6.87 -12.42
CA MET A 729 -7.70 -7.86 -11.93
C MET A 729 -8.23 -8.66 -10.73
N ALA A 730 -9.29 -9.44 -10.96
CA ALA A 730 -9.84 -10.36 -9.98
C ALA A 730 -10.32 -11.68 -10.61
N LEU A 731 -10.55 -12.64 -9.72
CA LEU A 731 -11.11 -13.96 -10.00
C LEU A 731 -11.96 -14.36 -8.79
N VAL A 732 -13.08 -15.05 -9.00
CA VAL A 732 -13.87 -15.61 -7.89
C VAL A 732 -13.82 -17.13 -7.92
N PHE A 733 -13.57 -17.73 -6.77
CA PHE A 733 -13.75 -19.15 -6.54
C PHE A 733 -15.06 -19.37 -5.80
N ARG A 734 -15.98 -20.11 -6.39
CA ARG A 734 -17.11 -20.69 -5.66
C ARG A 734 -16.61 -22.01 -5.10
N GLU A 735 -16.20 -21.96 -3.84
CA GLU A 735 -15.65 -23.06 -3.06
C GLU A 735 -16.82 -23.87 -2.48
N ALA A 736 -16.90 -25.16 -2.79
CA ALA A 736 -17.98 -26.08 -2.43
C ALA A 736 -19.42 -25.56 -2.72
N PRO A 737 -19.73 -25.14 -3.97
CA PRO A 737 -21.04 -24.59 -4.34
C PRO A 737 -22.18 -25.59 -4.12
N GLU A 738 -21.91 -26.89 -4.19
CA GLU A 738 -22.85 -27.96 -3.86
C GLU A 738 -23.35 -27.92 -2.40
N LEU A 739 -22.65 -27.18 -1.52
CA LEU A 739 -23.00 -26.99 -0.13
C LEU A 739 -23.61 -25.60 0.16
N PHE A 740 -23.75 -24.71 -0.82
CA PHE A 740 -24.30 -23.36 -0.61
C PHE A 740 -25.73 -23.41 -0.06
N GLY A 741 -26.54 -24.39 -0.47
CA GLY A 741 -27.90 -24.58 0.07
C GLY A 741 -27.94 -24.93 1.57
N ARG A 742 -26.80 -25.29 2.18
CA ARG A 742 -26.67 -25.54 3.63
C ARG A 742 -26.28 -24.29 4.42
N LEU A 743 -25.87 -23.22 3.74
CA LEU A 743 -25.57 -21.95 4.39
C LEU A 743 -26.87 -21.36 4.94
N GLN A 744 -26.94 -21.17 6.25
CA GLN A 744 -28.08 -20.55 6.92
C GLN A 744 -28.01 -19.02 6.81
N VAL A 745 -28.00 -18.51 5.58
CA VAL A 745 -28.00 -17.06 5.33
C VAL A 745 -29.35 -16.49 5.79
N PRO A 746 -29.38 -15.50 6.70
CA PRO A 746 -30.62 -14.83 7.08
C PRO A 746 -31.32 -14.24 5.87
N SER A 747 -32.66 -14.35 5.79
CA SER A 747 -33.45 -13.73 4.71
C SER A 747 -33.26 -12.22 4.65
N SER A 748 -33.06 -11.57 5.79
CA SER A 748 -32.74 -10.13 5.86
C SER A 748 -31.43 -9.74 5.16
N ILE A 749 -30.51 -10.68 4.96
CA ILE A 749 -29.24 -10.46 4.25
C ILE A 749 -29.36 -10.94 2.79
N ARG A 750 -29.91 -12.14 2.58
CA ARG A 750 -30.03 -12.76 1.25
C ARG A 750 -30.99 -12.00 0.34
N ASP A 751 -32.11 -11.56 0.91
CA ASP A 751 -33.22 -10.95 0.18
C ASP A 751 -33.19 -9.41 0.32
N ALA A 752 -32.08 -8.85 0.82
CA ALA A 752 -31.87 -7.41 0.93
C ALA A 752 -31.96 -6.74 -0.45
N THR A 753 -32.69 -5.63 -0.54
CA THR A 753 -32.92 -4.95 -1.82
C THR A 753 -31.65 -4.30 -2.37
N HIS A 754 -31.29 -4.71 -3.58
CA HIS A 754 -30.17 -4.16 -4.33
C HIS A 754 -30.52 -2.83 -5.04
N VAL A 755 -30.98 -1.81 -4.29
CA VAL A 755 -31.80 -0.69 -4.81
C VAL A 755 -33.24 -1.15 -5.08
N PRO A 756 -34.27 -0.49 -4.53
CA PRO A 756 -35.66 -0.87 -4.80
C PRO A 756 -35.97 -0.75 -6.31
N GLY A 757 -36.36 -1.86 -6.94
CA GLY A 757 -36.92 -1.86 -8.31
C GLY A 757 -35.98 -2.20 -9.47
N THR A 758 -34.70 -2.52 -9.22
CA THR A 758 -33.73 -2.86 -10.28
C THR A 758 -33.07 -4.20 -10.02
N GLN A 759 -33.76 -5.30 -10.33
CA GLN A 759 -33.12 -6.59 -10.60
C GLN A 759 -32.55 -6.52 -12.02
N ILE A 760 -31.46 -5.79 -12.22
CA ILE A 760 -30.80 -5.73 -13.52
C ILE A 760 -29.84 -6.92 -13.59
N ASP A 761 -30.28 -8.01 -14.20
CA ASP A 761 -29.36 -9.03 -14.72
C ASP A 761 -28.60 -8.39 -15.89
N MET A 762 -27.56 -7.60 -15.58
CA MET A 762 -26.67 -7.09 -16.61
C MET A 762 -25.88 -8.26 -17.20
N PRO A 763 -25.88 -8.46 -18.52
CA PRO A 763 -24.97 -9.40 -19.17
C PRO A 763 -23.52 -9.05 -18.81
N TYR A 764 -22.59 -9.98 -19.05
CA TYR A 764 -21.16 -9.67 -18.94
C TYR A 764 -20.85 -8.49 -19.87
N ILE A 765 -20.62 -7.31 -19.28
CA ILE A 765 -20.13 -6.14 -19.98
C ILE A 765 -18.68 -5.99 -19.54
N GLY A 766 -17.76 -6.46 -20.37
CA GLY A 766 -16.35 -6.12 -20.21
C GLY A 766 -16.18 -4.61 -20.42
N LEU A 767 -15.22 -3.99 -19.73
CA LEU A 767 -14.89 -2.56 -19.95
C LEU A 767 -14.51 -2.23 -21.41
N SER A 768 -14.26 -3.24 -22.25
CA SER A 768 -14.05 -3.08 -23.69
C SER A 768 -15.33 -2.88 -24.51
N GLU A 769 -16.51 -3.07 -23.92
CA GLU A 769 -17.83 -2.94 -24.58
C GLU A 769 -18.59 -1.68 -24.16
N VAL A 770 -18.05 -0.84 -23.27
CA VAL A 770 -18.61 0.45 -22.83
C VAL A 770 -17.94 1.61 -23.54
#